data_AF-A0A6P5FZ93-F1
#
_entry.id   AF-A0A6P5FZ93-F1
#
_cell.length_a   1.000
_cell.length_b   1.000
_cell.length_c   1.000
_cell.angle_alpha   90.00
_cell.angle_beta   90.00
_cell.angle_gamma   90.00
#
_symmetry.space_group_name_H-M   'P 1'
#
loop_
_entity.id
_entity.type
_entity.pdbx_description
1 polymer ?
#
loop_
_entity_poly.entity_id
_entity_poly.type
_entity_poly.pdbx_seq_one_letter_code
_entity_poly.pdbx_strand_id
1 'polypeptide(L)'
;MGVKARQSQTTATDSPKAEVGEIDTRAPFESVKAAVSLFGETLFSADKAATRKPKPQQAERALANETELHLAQKELNKYKEQLRNAETTRVQALAELERAKKTVEELTDKLNAINKSKELAIKATEAAKSQTKQLEDVGSEDSTGKDGAWKQELDNAREQYAVAITDLDAAKQELRKLRKDFELSLEAKLSAIQQEAEAKQLTEANKEKVTQLSKEIAEVHESLMHVKFATEQAQQEDSKIRSEKDAARKSYKQALEESEKKLASLMKDFDPDVHRNLEAELAKTTAEIAAVQKEMEEVQASDLESVTTVTTELDGAKEVLQKVAEEENSLRSLVESLKAELEAVKKEHDELKEKDAETESIVGNLHVKLQKCKAELEAAVAAESKATSASDDLISALHQLSSESQSALQEAEVMKKSAEELRVEAEEARISLAEAEKKLQVALQDAEEAKAAEARALDQIKELSERANVARASTSEHGAKITISKEEFESLSRKVEESEKLTEMKVAAAMAQVEAVKASENEAIKRLEAARKEMEDMEIATEEALKRAEMAEAAKRAVELELRRQREREQKRTAVTAAHILESAQPVPAEVASPPRPVRANPSDKSEGHQKTTGKAALKKALLPNLSGIFHRKKSQVDGSSPSYLPGERPAV
;
A
#
# COMPACT_ATOMS: atom_id res chain seq x y z
N MET A 1 26.58 83.47 -2.37
CA MET A 1 25.74 82.41 -1.79
C MET A 1 24.87 81.84 -2.91
N GLY A 2 24.72 80.53 -3.14
CA GLY A 2 25.60 79.38 -2.83
C GLY A 2 26.19 78.84 -4.15
N VAL A 3 27.48 78.45 -4.23
CA VAL A 3 28.02 77.12 -3.86
C VAL A 3 27.30 76.00 -4.63
N LYS A 4 27.65 75.66 -5.89
CA LYS A 4 28.91 75.12 -6.47
C LYS A 4 28.83 73.61 -6.69
N ALA A 5 28.37 73.22 -7.88
CA ALA A 5 28.65 71.89 -8.43
C ALA A 5 30.17 71.75 -8.63
N ARG A 6 30.73 70.58 -8.31
CA ARG A 6 32.15 70.29 -8.56
C ARG A 6 32.33 68.83 -8.93
N GLN A 7 32.58 68.57 -10.21
CA GLN A 7 33.30 67.37 -10.61
C GLN A 7 34.78 67.53 -10.23
N SER A 8 35.38 66.45 -9.76
CA SER A 8 36.82 66.23 -9.62
C SER A 8 37.02 64.72 -9.81
N GLN A 9 37.67 64.27 -10.90
CA GLN A 9 39.13 64.04 -11.00
C GLN A 9 39.55 62.77 -10.23
N THR A 10 40.46 61.89 -10.66
CA THR A 10 41.40 61.84 -11.81
C THR A 10 41.99 60.41 -11.89
N THR A 11 41.93 59.71 -13.03
CA THR A 11 43.04 59.38 -13.98
C THR A 11 44.22 58.51 -13.49
N ALA A 12 44.45 57.42 -14.26
CA ALA A 12 45.74 56.77 -14.58
C ALA A 12 46.54 56.09 -13.43
N THR A 13 47.38 55.08 -13.66
CA THR A 13 47.72 54.32 -14.89
C THR A 13 47.15 52.86 -14.78
N ASP A 14 47.52 51.78 -15.50
CA ASP A 14 48.57 51.52 -16.51
C ASP A 14 48.19 50.36 -17.47
N SER A 15 49.13 49.95 -18.35
CA SER A 15 49.10 48.76 -19.24
C SER A 15 50.10 47.67 -18.73
N PRO A 16 50.23 46.44 -19.32
CA PRO A 16 49.77 46.00 -20.64
C PRO A 16 49.27 44.52 -20.75
N LYS A 17 49.11 44.09 -22.01
CA LYS A 17 48.89 42.71 -22.52
C LYS A 17 47.48 42.11 -22.38
N ALA A 18 46.74 42.23 -23.48
CA ALA A 18 45.74 41.24 -23.83
C ALA A 18 46.46 39.93 -24.21
N GLU A 19 46.21 38.87 -23.46
CA GLU A 19 46.45 37.50 -23.90
C GLU A 19 45.20 37.05 -24.65
N VAL A 20 45.38 36.58 -25.89
CA VAL A 20 44.27 36.17 -26.75
C VAL A 20 43.75 34.83 -26.23
N GLY A 21 42.58 34.86 -25.58
CA GLY A 21 41.81 33.65 -25.30
C GLY A 21 41.30 33.07 -26.61
N GLU A 22 41.97 32.05 -27.12
CA GLU A 22 41.49 31.25 -28.25
C GLU A 22 40.14 30.62 -27.87
N ILE A 23 39.08 31.00 -28.58
CA ILE A 23 37.78 30.33 -28.46
C ILE A 23 37.89 29.03 -29.25
N ASP A 24 37.96 27.91 -28.54
CA ASP A 24 37.84 26.59 -29.16
C ASP A 24 36.47 26.48 -29.84
N THR A 25 36.48 26.36 -31.17
CA THR A 25 35.29 26.28 -32.03
C THR A 25 35.00 24.84 -32.48
N ARG A 26 35.62 23.85 -31.83
CA ARG A 26 35.44 22.43 -32.17
C ARG A 26 34.18 21.82 -31.55
N ALA A 27 33.08 21.98 -32.27
CA ALA A 27 32.00 20.99 -32.31
C ALA A 27 31.87 20.48 -33.77
N PRO A 28 31.49 19.21 -34.00
CA PRO A 28 31.68 18.57 -35.30
C PRO A 28 30.64 19.02 -36.33
N PHE A 29 31.08 19.67 -37.40
CA PHE A 29 30.25 19.90 -38.58
C PHE A 29 30.27 18.64 -39.45
N GLU A 30 29.21 17.85 -39.41
CA GLU A 30 29.01 16.77 -40.36
C GLU A 30 28.72 17.33 -41.76
N SER A 31 29.34 16.74 -42.78
CA SER A 31 29.28 17.21 -44.16
C SER A 31 27.87 17.05 -44.75
N VAL A 32 27.45 18.05 -45.53
CA VAL A 32 26.19 18.06 -46.32
C VAL A 32 26.04 16.81 -47.22
N LYS A 33 27.14 16.10 -47.52
CA LYS A 33 27.15 14.83 -48.25
C LYS A 33 26.39 13.69 -47.53
N ALA A 34 26.25 13.74 -46.20
CA ALA A 34 25.56 12.70 -45.41
C ALA A 34 24.02 12.72 -45.59
N ALA A 35 23.42 13.87 -45.86
CA ALA A 35 21.96 14.02 -45.96
C ALA A 35 21.35 13.41 -47.24
N VAL A 36 22.18 13.10 -48.24
CA VAL A 36 21.72 12.65 -49.57
C VAL A 36 21.42 11.13 -49.61
N SER A 37 21.96 10.34 -48.67
CA SER A 37 21.80 8.87 -48.65
C SER A 37 20.41 8.39 -48.15
N LEU A 38 19.62 9.26 -47.52
CA LEU A 38 18.32 8.90 -46.93
C LEU A 38 17.14 8.78 -47.92
N PHE A 39 17.36 9.07 -49.21
CA PHE A 39 16.29 9.17 -50.21
C PHE A 39 16.54 8.35 -51.51
N GLY A 40 17.47 7.40 -51.46
CA GLY A 40 18.12 6.85 -52.65
C GLY A 40 17.92 5.36 -52.95
N GLU A 41 16.74 4.75 -52.74
CA GLU A 41 16.53 3.39 -53.26
C GLU A 41 15.12 3.12 -53.83
N THR A 42 15.10 2.79 -55.13
CA THR A 42 13.91 2.39 -55.89
C THR A 42 14.07 0.96 -56.40
N LEU A 43 13.15 0.07 -56.03
CA LEU A 43 12.92 -1.19 -56.74
C LEU A 43 11.44 -1.31 -57.14
N PHE A 44 11.23 -1.71 -58.40
CA PHE A 44 9.93 -1.86 -59.03
C PHE A 44 9.36 -3.28 -58.82
N SER A 45 8.07 -3.41 -58.52
CA SER A 45 7.16 -4.32 -59.26
C SER A 45 5.68 -4.03 -58.96
N ALA A 46 4.78 -4.68 -59.71
CA ALA A 46 3.46 -4.13 -60.05
C ALA A 46 2.24 -4.71 -59.31
N ASP A 47 1.24 -3.82 -59.16
CA ASP A 47 -0.21 -4.03 -59.35
C ASP A 47 -0.92 -5.25 -58.72
N LYS A 48 -1.73 -5.00 -57.66
CA LYS A 48 -3.19 -5.25 -57.69
C LYS A 48 -3.98 -4.81 -56.44
N ALA A 49 -5.17 -4.27 -56.73
CA ALA A 49 -6.44 -4.37 -55.99
C ALA A 49 -6.50 -4.11 -54.46
N ALA A 50 -7.07 -2.95 -54.13
CA ALA A 50 -8.11 -2.73 -53.11
C ALA A 50 -8.14 -3.60 -51.81
N THR A 51 -7.80 -2.98 -50.68
CA THR A 51 -8.62 -3.03 -49.46
C THR A 51 -8.28 -1.85 -48.55
N ARG A 52 -9.29 -1.13 -48.05
CA ARG A 52 -9.09 -0.05 -47.06
C ARG A 52 -8.62 -0.66 -45.73
N LYS A 53 -7.40 -0.35 -45.29
CA LYS A 53 -6.95 -0.55 -43.89
C LYS A 53 -6.98 0.79 -43.14
N PRO A 54 -7.31 0.81 -41.84
CA PRO A 54 -7.34 2.04 -41.05
C PRO A 54 -5.91 2.59 -40.81
N LYS A 55 -5.80 3.91 -40.57
CA LYS A 55 -4.52 4.61 -40.43
C LYS A 55 -3.72 4.12 -39.19
N PRO A 56 -2.40 3.87 -39.29
CA PRO A 56 -1.57 3.55 -38.13
C PRO A 56 -1.53 4.67 -37.07
N GLN A 57 -1.68 5.93 -37.49
CA GLN A 57 -1.73 7.12 -36.62
C GLN A 57 -2.86 7.12 -35.57
N GLN A 58 -3.86 6.24 -35.68
CA GLN A 58 -4.90 6.09 -34.64
C GLN A 58 -4.50 5.09 -33.55
N ALA A 59 -3.77 4.02 -33.89
CA ALA A 59 -3.27 3.06 -32.92
C ALA A 59 -2.12 3.67 -32.08
N GLU A 60 -1.23 4.41 -32.73
CA GLU A 60 -0.11 5.10 -32.06
C GLU A 60 -0.61 6.21 -31.10
N ARG A 61 -1.63 6.98 -31.50
CA ARG A 61 -2.32 7.91 -30.60
C ARG A 61 -3.11 7.21 -29.50
N ALA A 62 -3.73 6.06 -29.77
CA ALA A 62 -4.42 5.29 -28.73
C ALA A 62 -3.43 4.82 -27.65
N LEU A 63 -2.28 4.28 -28.06
CA LEU A 63 -1.21 3.86 -27.14
C LEU A 63 -0.62 5.05 -26.36
N ALA A 64 -0.37 6.19 -27.00
CA ALA A 64 0.08 7.39 -26.31
C ALA A 64 -0.95 7.84 -25.24
N ASN A 65 -2.21 7.98 -25.63
CA ASN A 65 -3.30 8.34 -24.71
C ASN A 65 -3.46 7.30 -23.57
N GLU A 66 -3.24 6.02 -23.84
CA GLU A 66 -3.31 4.94 -22.85
C GLU A 66 -2.12 4.98 -21.86
N THR A 67 -0.92 5.35 -22.32
CA THR A 67 0.21 5.62 -21.42
C THR A 67 0.03 6.87 -20.57
N GLU A 68 -0.55 7.95 -21.13
CA GLU A 68 -0.94 9.15 -20.38
C GLU A 68 -2.04 8.83 -19.35
N LEU A 69 -3.03 8.02 -19.72
CA LEU A 69 -4.07 7.52 -18.80
C LEU A 69 -3.45 6.74 -17.64
N HIS A 70 -2.50 5.83 -17.91
CA HIS A 70 -1.81 5.06 -16.87
C HIS A 70 -0.97 5.95 -15.93
N LEU A 71 -0.32 6.98 -16.46
CA LEU A 71 0.41 7.97 -15.65
C LEU A 71 -0.56 8.78 -14.77
N ALA A 72 -1.64 9.31 -15.34
CA ALA A 72 -2.68 10.03 -14.60
C ALA A 72 -3.34 9.14 -13.52
N GLN A 73 -3.58 7.86 -13.81
CA GLN A 73 -4.11 6.89 -12.85
C GLN A 73 -3.13 6.62 -11.69
N LYS A 74 -1.83 6.56 -11.98
CA LYS A 74 -0.76 6.39 -10.99
C LYS A 74 -0.62 7.62 -10.09
N GLU A 75 -0.69 8.83 -10.66
CA GLU A 75 -0.69 10.08 -9.90
C GLU A 75 -1.96 10.22 -9.04
N LEU A 76 -3.14 9.93 -9.60
CA LEU A 76 -4.41 9.91 -8.88
C LEU A 76 -4.36 8.96 -7.66
N ASN A 77 -3.77 7.77 -7.82
CA ASN A 77 -3.60 6.83 -6.71
C ASN A 77 -2.63 7.38 -5.64
N LYS A 78 -1.55 8.03 -6.05
CA LYS A 78 -0.59 8.69 -5.14
C LYS A 78 -1.25 9.82 -4.33
N TYR A 79 -2.09 10.64 -4.98
CA TYR A 79 -2.87 11.67 -4.29
C TYR A 79 -3.96 11.08 -3.38
N LYS A 80 -4.62 9.98 -3.75
CA LYS A 80 -5.57 9.26 -2.88
C LYS A 80 -4.89 8.69 -1.64
N GLU A 81 -3.67 8.18 -1.77
CA GLU A 81 -2.89 7.66 -0.64
C GLU A 81 -2.44 8.79 0.29
N GLN A 82 -1.95 9.91 -0.26
CA GLN A 82 -1.66 11.11 0.51
C GLN A 82 -2.90 11.67 1.24
N LEU A 83 -4.06 11.69 0.56
CA LEU A 83 -5.33 12.12 1.17
C LEU A 83 -5.72 11.21 2.34
N ARG A 84 -5.68 9.88 2.18
CA ARG A 84 -5.95 8.95 3.29
C ARG A 84 -5.00 9.14 4.46
N ASN A 85 -3.70 9.32 4.19
CA ASN A 85 -2.70 9.54 5.24
C ASN A 85 -2.94 10.87 5.99
N ALA A 86 -3.36 11.92 5.28
CA ALA A 86 -3.77 13.19 5.89
C ALA A 86 -5.07 13.03 6.71
N GLU A 87 -6.05 12.28 6.21
CA GLU A 87 -7.30 11.98 6.92
C GLU A 87 -7.05 11.17 8.21
N THR A 88 -6.23 10.12 8.17
CA THR A 88 -5.88 9.33 9.37
C THR A 88 -5.14 10.18 10.39
N THR A 89 -4.21 11.03 9.95
CA THR A 89 -3.48 11.96 10.84
C THR A 89 -4.45 12.97 11.46
N ARG A 90 -5.41 13.51 10.70
CA ARG A 90 -6.45 14.41 11.20
C ARG A 90 -7.35 13.75 12.23
N VAL A 91 -7.76 12.50 12.02
CA VAL A 91 -8.58 11.73 12.97
C VAL A 91 -7.80 11.45 14.26
N GLN A 92 -6.52 11.08 14.17
CA GLN A 92 -5.66 10.89 15.34
C GLN A 92 -5.48 12.18 16.13
N ALA A 93 -5.17 13.30 15.48
CA ALA A 93 -5.04 14.61 16.12
C ALA A 93 -6.35 15.08 16.80
N LEU A 94 -7.52 14.81 16.21
CA LEU A 94 -8.81 15.09 16.86
C LEU A 94 -9.06 14.20 18.08
N ALA A 95 -8.70 12.92 18.01
CA ALA A 95 -8.81 12.01 19.16
C ALA A 95 -7.83 12.38 20.30
N GLU A 96 -6.67 12.93 19.98
CA GLU A 96 -5.73 13.51 20.94
C GLU A 96 -6.25 14.80 21.56
N LEU A 97 -6.85 15.68 20.75
CA LEU A 97 -7.49 16.91 21.23
C LEU A 97 -8.64 16.62 22.21
N GLU A 98 -9.51 15.65 21.91
CA GLU A 98 -10.60 15.25 22.82
C GLU A 98 -10.08 14.61 24.11
N ARG A 99 -9.01 13.80 24.05
CA ARG A 99 -8.34 13.31 25.26
C ARG A 99 -7.75 14.46 26.08
N ALA A 100 -7.09 15.42 25.43
CA ALA A 100 -6.52 16.59 26.11
C ALA A 100 -7.62 17.45 26.79
N LYS A 101 -8.75 17.70 26.12
CA LYS A 101 -9.90 18.40 26.73
C LYS A 101 -10.38 17.71 28.00
N LYS A 102 -10.63 16.40 27.95
CA LYS A 102 -11.05 15.62 29.13
C LYS A 102 -10.05 15.72 30.28
N THR A 103 -8.74 15.65 30.00
CA THR A 103 -7.73 15.83 31.05
C THR A 103 -7.72 17.24 31.64
N VAL A 104 -8.02 18.28 30.85
CA VAL A 104 -8.15 19.66 31.35
C VAL A 104 -9.41 19.82 32.20
N GLU A 105 -10.53 19.23 31.80
CA GLU A 105 -11.78 19.19 32.59
C GLU A 105 -11.53 18.49 33.95
N GLU A 106 -10.96 17.28 33.94
CA GLU A 106 -10.61 16.56 35.18
C GLU A 106 -9.66 17.35 36.09
N LEU A 107 -8.65 18.02 35.53
CA LEU A 107 -7.71 18.84 36.31
C LEU A 107 -8.40 20.09 36.86
N THR A 108 -9.35 20.66 36.13
CA THR A 108 -10.17 21.81 36.56
C THR A 108 -11.08 21.40 37.72
N ASP A 109 -11.71 20.23 37.65
CA ASP A 109 -12.53 19.69 38.74
C ASP A 109 -11.71 19.36 39.99
N LYS A 110 -10.53 18.74 39.83
CA LYS A 110 -9.57 18.51 40.92
C LYS A 110 -9.12 19.83 41.57
N LEU A 111 -8.82 20.86 40.77
CA LEU A 111 -8.46 22.20 41.27
C LEU A 111 -9.62 22.87 42.03
N ASN A 112 -10.85 22.76 41.51
CA ASN A 112 -12.05 23.27 42.16
C ASN A 112 -12.35 22.56 43.48
N ALA A 113 -12.14 21.24 43.56
CA ALA A 113 -12.27 20.46 44.79
C ALA A 113 -11.23 20.87 45.84
N ILE A 114 -9.96 21.04 45.44
CA ILE A 114 -8.88 21.51 46.31
C ILE A 114 -9.18 22.92 46.83
N ASN A 115 -9.64 23.83 45.97
CA ASN A 115 -10.00 25.19 46.37
C ASN A 115 -11.16 25.21 47.39
N LYS A 116 -12.22 24.41 47.17
CA LYS A 116 -13.33 24.24 48.14
C LYS A 116 -12.83 23.68 49.47
N SER A 117 -11.96 22.65 49.45
CA SER A 117 -11.37 22.06 50.65
C SER A 117 -10.52 23.08 51.44
N LYS A 118 -9.66 23.84 50.74
CA LYS A 118 -8.88 24.94 51.32
C LYS A 118 -9.77 26.00 51.97
N GLU A 119 -10.87 26.39 51.31
CA GLU A 119 -11.79 27.40 51.81
C GLU A 119 -12.59 26.91 53.04
N LEU A 120 -12.94 25.63 53.10
CA LEU A 120 -13.49 24.99 54.30
C LEU A 120 -12.47 24.93 55.44
N ALA A 121 -11.20 24.58 55.16
CA ALA A 121 -10.14 24.57 56.16
C ALA A 121 -9.87 25.97 56.75
N ILE A 122 -9.87 27.02 55.90
CA ILE A 122 -9.77 28.42 56.37
C ILE A 122 -10.92 28.74 57.32
N LYS A 123 -12.18 28.49 56.91
CA LYS A 123 -13.37 28.71 57.76
C LYS A 123 -13.31 27.95 59.08
N ALA A 124 -12.83 26.71 59.07
CA ALA A 124 -12.63 25.91 60.28
C ALA A 124 -11.57 26.53 61.21
N THR A 125 -10.42 26.99 60.68
CA THR A 125 -9.40 27.66 61.49
C THR A 125 -9.85 29.02 62.03
N GLU A 126 -10.68 29.77 61.29
CA GLU A 126 -11.28 31.03 61.77
C GLU A 126 -12.33 30.79 62.86
N ALA A 127 -13.14 29.74 62.73
CA ALA A 127 -14.09 29.31 63.76
C ALA A 127 -13.36 28.87 65.05
N ALA A 128 -12.34 28.02 64.93
CA ALA A 128 -11.52 27.60 66.07
C ALA A 128 -10.85 28.80 66.76
N LYS A 129 -10.25 29.72 65.99
CA LYS A 129 -9.63 30.96 66.49
C LYS A 129 -10.64 31.90 67.17
N SER A 130 -11.91 31.85 66.78
CA SER A 130 -12.99 32.60 67.42
C SER A 130 -13.44 31.93 68.73
N GLN A 131 -13.49 30.60 68.76
CA GLN A 131 -13.77 29.83 69.98
C GLN A 131 -12.64 29.95 71.02
N THR A 132 -11.36 29.94 70.62
CA THR A 132 -10.23 30.18 71.53
C THR A 132 -10.34 31.54 72.22
N LYS A 133 -10.70 32.60 71.48
CA LYS A 133 -10.93 33.93 72.06
C LYS A 133 -12.11 33.96 73.03
N GLN A 134 -13.20 33.26 72.73
CA GLN A 134 -14.33 33.12 73.65
C GLN A 134 -13.97 32.34 74.93
N LEU A 135 -13.01 31.43 74.87
CA LEU A 135 -12.49 30.72 76.04
C LEU A 135 -11.47 31.57 76.83
N GLU A 136 -10.65 32.40 76.17
CA GLU A 136 -9.80 33.41 76.82
C GLU A 136 -10.63 34.45 77.60
N ASP A 137 -11.78 34.88 77.08
CA ASP A 137 -12.67 35.85 77.74
C ASP A 137 -13.48 35.26 78.92
N VAL A 138 -13.47 33.93 79.14
CA VAL A 138 -14.30 33.23 80.16
C VAL A 138 -13.47 32.40 81.17
N GLY A 139 -12.17 32.19 80.92
CA GLY A 139 -11.32 31.26 81.67
C GLY A 139 -10.52 31.84 82.84
N SER A 140 -11.18 32.32 83.90
CA SER A 140 -10.55 32.46 85.22
C SER A 140 -10.94 31.30 86.14
N GLU A 141 -10.01 30.89 87.02
CA GLU A 141 -10.15 29.87 88.07
C GLU A 141 -10.23 28.38 87.65
N ASP A 142 -9.05 27.74 87.77
CA ASP A 142 -8.76 26.43 88.35
C ASP A 142 -9.72 25.23 88.13
N SER A 143 -9.24 24.22 87.40
CA SER A 143 -9.53 22.82 87.73
C SER A 143 -8.41 21.88 87.31
N THR A 144 -7.83 21.22 88.30
CA THR A 144 -6.77 20.21 88.14
C THR A 144 -7.31 18.91 87.52
N GLY A 145 -6.51 18.25 86.66
CA GLY A 145 -6.75 16.85 86.27
C GLY A 145 -7.10 16.53 84.80
N LYS A 146 -6.66 17.31 83.80
CA LYS A 146 -6.83 16.99 82.35
C LYS A 146 -5.55 17.01 81.51
N ASP A 147 -4.42 16.72 82.14
CA ASP A 147 -3.06 16.88 81.58
C ASP A 147 -2.70 15.92 80.41
N GLY A 148 -3.53 14.90 80.15
CA GLY A 148 -3.38 13.95 79.04
C GLY A 148 -4.14 14.36 77.78
N ALA A 149 -5.39 14.83 77.90
CA ALA A 149 -6.27 15.10 76.76
C ALA A 149 -5.72 16.23 75.87
N TRP A 150 -5.37 17.38 76.46
CA TRP A 150 -4.83 18.51 75.70
C TRP A 150 -3.48 18.23 75.05
N LYS A 151 -2.65 17.35 75.63
CA LYS A 151 -1.39 16.91 75.00
C LYS A 151 -1.67 16.02 73.79
N GLN A 152 -2.61 15.09 73.92
CA GLN A 152 -3.06 14.26 72.80
C GLN A 152 -3.69 15.09 71.68
N GLU A 153 -4.50 16.10 72.00
CA GLU A 153 -5.06 17.06 71.03
C GLU A 153 -3.95 17.85 70.32
N LEU A 154 -2.94 18.34 71.06
CA LEU A 154 -1.81 19.10 70.54
C LEU A 154 -0.91 18.25 69.63
N ASP A 155 -0.63 17.01 70.02
CA ASP A 155 0.23 16.11 69.24
C ASP A 155 -0.51 15.59 67.99
N ASN A 156 -1.82 15.31 68.08
CA ASN A 156 -2.67 15.05 66.92
C ASN A 156 -2.71 16.24 65.94
N ALA A 157 -2.82 17.49 66.45
CA ALA A 157 -2.73 18.68 65.61
C ALA A 157 -1.35 18.82 64.94
N ARG A 158 -0.26 18.50 65.65
CA ARG A 158 1.10 18.48 65.08
C ARG A 158 1.27 17.43 63.99
N GLU A 159 0.73 16.22 64.17
CA GLU A 159 0.71 15.17 63.15
C GLU A 159 -0.08 15.62 61.90
N GLN A 160 -1.26 16.22 62.09
CA GLN A 160 -2.04 16.79 60.98
C GLN A 160 -1.30 17.92 60.26
N TYR A 161 -0.59 18.80 60.98
CA TYR A 161 0.27 19.81 60.35
C TYR A 161 1.46 19.20 59.59
N ALA A 162 2.08 18.13 60.11
CA ALA A 162 3.16 17.42 59.43
C ALA A 162 2.68 16.80 58.11
N VAL A 163 1.52 16.12 58.13
CA VAL A 163 0.87 15.57 56.92
C VAL A 163 0.53 16.69 55.93
N ALA A 164 -0.07 17.79 56.39
CA ALA A 164 -0.41 18.93 55.53
C ALA A 164 0.83 19.59 54.88
N ILE A 165 1.99 19.59 55.56
CA ILE A 165 3.26 20.07 55.00
C ILE A 165 3.79 19.10 53.94
N THR A 166 3.75 17.79 54.19
CA THR A 166 4.18 16.80 53.18
C THR A 166 3.29 16.80 51.95
N ASP A 167 1.96 16.94 52.12
CA ASP A 167 1.00 17.06 51.02
C ASP A 167 1.22 18.34 50.22
N LEU A 168 1.49 19.46 50.90
CA LEU A 168 1.83 20.73 50.26
C LEU A 168 3.13 20.62 49.43
N ASP A 169 4.15 19.93 49.93
CA ASP A 169 5.41 19.75 49.20
C ASP A 169 5.28 18.75 48.04
N ALA A 170 4.45 17.70 48.18
CA ALA A 170 4.05 16.84 47.07
C ALA A 170 3.31 17.63 45.98
N ALA A 171 2.32 18.45 46.36
CA ALA A 171 1.59 19.31 45.43
C ALA A 171 2.50 20.32 44.72
N LYS A 172 3.51 20.90 45.41
CA LYS A 172 4.54 21.73 44.78
C LYS A 172 5.41 20.94 43.79
N GLN A 173 5.72 19.67 44.07
CA GLN A 173 6.47 18.81 43.15
C GLN A 173 5.66 18.52 41.88
N GLU A 174 4.40 18.12 42.01
CA GLU A 174 3.50 17.90 40.86
C GLU A 174 3.30 19.17 40.03
N LEU A 175 3.15 20.34 40.67
CA LEU A 175 3.07 21.62 39.95
C LEU A 175 4.34 21.93 39.14
N ARG A 176 5.53 21.55 39.62
CA ARG A 176 6.78 21.70 38.86
C ARG A 176 6.87 20.73 37.68
N LYS A 177 6.41 19.47 37.85
CA LYS A 177 6.32 18.50 36.74
C LYS A 177 5.37 19.01 35.66
N LEU A 178 4.15 19.37 36.04
CA LEU A 178 3.12 19.86 35.11
C LEU A 178 3.56 21.11 34.33
N ARG A 179 4.30 22.03 34.95
CA ARG A 179 4.90 23.19 34.25
C ARG A 179 5.91 22.75 33.19
N LYS A 180 6.82 21.83 33.54
CA LYS A 180 7.80 21.28 32.59
C LYS A 180 7.12 20.52 31.44
N ASP A 181 6.08 19.73 31.74
CA ASP A 181 5.33 18.99 30.73
C ASP A 181 4.54 19.93 29.80
N PHE A 182 4.04 21.05 30.34
CA PHE A 182 3.42 22.12 29.54
C PHE A 182 4.43 22.84 28.66
N GLU A 183 5.62 23.19 29.17
CA GLU A 183 6.72 23.77 28.40
C GLU A 183 7.14 22.85 27.25
N LEU A 184 7.32 21.55 27.51
CA LEU A 184 7.61 20.54 26.48
C LEU A 184 6.48 20.39 25.45
N SER A 185 5.22 20.45 25.88
CA SER A 185 4.06 20.43 24.98
C SER A 185 3.97 21.68 24.10
N LEU A 186 4.35 22.84 24.64
CA LEU A 186 4.39 24.11 23.91
C LEU A 186 5.52 24.12 22.87
N GLU A 187 6.71 23.66 23.24
CA GLU A 187 7.86 23.51 22.33
C GLU A 187 7.55 22.54 21.17
N ALA A 188 6.90 21.41 21.47
CA ALA A 188 6.44 20.46 20.47
C ALA A 188 5.40 21.06 19.51
N LYS A 189 4.49 21.90 20.02
CA LYS A 189 3.52 22.64 19.18
C LYS A 189 4.19 23.68 18.29
N LEU A 190 5.15 24.45 18.80
CA LEU A 190 5.92 25.40 18.00
C LEU A 190 6.69 24.67 16.88
N SER A 191 7.33 23.56 17.21
CA SER A 191 8.04 22.70 16.24
C SER A 191 7.09 22.17 15.15
N ALA A 192 5.90 21.71 15.53
CA ALA A 192 4.89 21.23 14.57
C ALA A 192 4.36 22.36 13.66
N ILE A 193 4.13 23.56 14.20
CA ILE A 193 3.72 24.74 13.41
C ILE A 193 4.81 25.13 12.42
N GLN A 194 6.09 25.08 12.82
CA GLN A 194 7.21 25.35 11.92
C GLN A 194 7.29 24.31 10.79
N GLN A 195 7.18 23.01 11.10
CA GLN A 195 7.15 21.95 10.09
C GLN A 195 5.96 22.09 9.13
N GLU A 196 4.78 22.50 9.62
CA GLU A 196 3.62 22.79 8.77
C GLU A 196 3.88 23.98 7.82
N ALA A 197 4.55 25.03 8.30
CA ALA A 197 4.92 26.20 7.49
C ALA A 197 5.96 25.85 6.41
N GLU A 198 7.01 25.09 6.77
CA GLU A 198 8.03 24.61 5.84
C GLU A 198 7.43 23.67 4.77
N ALA A 199 6.54 22.76 5.17
CA ALA A 199 5.81 21.90 4.24
C ALA A 199 4.94 22.71 3.27
N LYS A 200 4.22 23.75 3.74
CA LYS A 200 3.43 24.65 2.89
C LYS A 200 4.30 25.39 1.87
N GLN A 201 5.44 25.95 2.32
CA GLN A 201 6.38 26.61 1.41
C GLN A 201 6.90 25.65 0.33
N LEU A 202 7.24 24.41 0.71
CA LEU A 202 7.67 23.39 -0.24
C LEU A 202 6.56 23.03 -1.24
N THR A 203 5.29 22.97 -0.81
CA THR A 203 4.17 22.69 -1.72
C THR A 203 3.90 23.82 -2.72
N GLU A 204 3.96 25.09 -2.29
CA GLU A 204 3.79 26.22 -3.21
C GLU A 204 4.98 26.34 -4.18
N ALA A 205 6.23 26.16 -3.72
CA ALA A 205 7.40 26.12 -4.60
C ALA A 205 7.36 24.97 -5.63
N ASN A 206 6.81 23.81 -5.26
CA ASN A 206 6.59 22.70 -6.20
C ASN A 206 5.48 23.00 -7.20
N LYS A 207 4.40 23.66 -6.77
CA LYS A 207 3.29 24.11 -7.63
C LYS A 207 3.77 25.15 -8.65
N GLU A 208 4.59 26.11 -8.23
CA GLU A 208 5.25 27.07 -9.13
C GLU A 208 6.10 26.33 -10.19
N LYS A 209 6.96 25.39 -9.78
CA LYS A 209 7.74 24.55 -10.71
C LYS A 209 6.87 23.77 -11.68
N VAL A 210 5.76 23.19 -11.23
CA VAL A 210 4.80 22.49 -12.11
C VAL A 210 4.18 23.44 -13.13
N THR A 211 3.81 24.67 -12.73
CA THR A 211 3.30 25.66 -13.69
C THR A 211 4.35 26.11 -14.69
N GLN A 212 5.62 26.25 -14.28
CA GLN A 212 6.73 26.58 -15.17
C GLN A 212 7.00 25.44 -16.17
N LEU A 213 7.15 24.20 -15.70
CA LEU A 213 7.35 23.03 -16.57
C LEU A 213 6.17 22.84 -17.54
N SER A 214 4.94 23.10 -17.10
CA SER A 214 3.76 23.05 -18.00
C SER A 214 3.84 24.09 -19.12
N LYS A 215 4.39 25.28 -18.84
CA LYS A 215 4.62 26.33 -19.85
C LYS A 215 5.75 25.95 -20.80
N GLU A 216 6.86 25.43 -20.29
CA GLU A 216 7.99 24.96 -21.10
C GLU A 216 7.57 23.80 -22.02
N ILE A 217 6.75 22.86 -21.53
CA ILE A 217 6.15 21.78 -22.34
C ILE A 217 5.26 22.35 -23.46
N ALA A 218 4.46 23.37 -23.18
CA ALA A 218 3.61 24.01 -24.19
C ALA A 218 4.45 24.72 -25.27
N GLU A 219 5.49 25.46 -24.89
CA GLU A 219 6.42 26.14 -25.81
C GLU A 219 7.18 25.13 -26.69
N VAL A 220 7.65 24.01 -26.11
CA VAL A 220 8.27 22.92 -26.87
C VAL A 220 7.26 22.28 -27.83
N HIS A 221 6.01 22.05 -27.41
CA HIS A 221 4.97 21.49 -28.27
C HIS A 221 4.63 22.40 -29.47
N GLU A 222 4.55 23.71 -29.25
CA GLU A 222 4.36 24.71 -30.31
C GLU A 222 5.53 24.70 -31.31
N SER A 223 6.78 24.68 -30.82
CA SER A 223 7.97 24.57 -31.67
C SER A 223 7.98 23.28 -32.51
N LEU A 224 7.55 22.17 -31.93
CA LEU A 224 7.47 20.86 -32.59
C LEU A 224 6.34 20.81 -33.64
N MET A 225 5.26 21.55 -33.43
CA MET A 225 4.21 21.76 -34.45
C MET A 225 4.72 22.59 -35.63
N HIS A 226 5.51 23.64 -35.39
CA HIS A 226 6.16 24.41 -36.45
C HIS A 226 7.15 23.56 -37.26
N VAL A 227 7.99 22.75 -36.61
CA VAL A 227 8.93 21.85 -37.29
C VAL A 227 8.19 20.79 -38.13
N LYS A 228 7.09 20.22 -37.62
CA LYS A 228 6.24 19.30 -38.40
C LYS A 228 5.66 19.97 -39.64
N PHE A 229 5.08 21.16 -39.50
CA PHE A 229 4.53 21.91 -40.63
C PHE A 229 5.59 22.22 -41.69
N ALA A 230 6.77 22.69 -41.28
CA ALA A 230 7.89 22.94 -42.20
C ALA A 230 8.37 21.65 -42.89
N THR A 231 8.38 20.51 -42.18
CA THR A 231 8.75 19.20 -42.76
C THR A 231 7.72 18.71 -43.77
N GLU A 232 6.42 18.85 -43.47
CA GLU A 232 5.33 18.50 -44.40
C GLU A 232 5.35 19.39 -45.65
N GLN A 233 5.58 20.69 -45.50
CA GLN A 233 5.76 21.62 -46.63
C GLN A 233 6.98 21.24 -47.47
N ALA A 234 8.13 20.98 -46.84
CA ALA A 234 9.34 20.55 -47.54
C ALA A 234 9.07 19.28 -48.36
N GLN A 235 8.48 18.24 -47.75
CA GLN A 235 8.10 17.00 -48.45
C GLN A 235 7.15 17.24 -49.64
N GLN A 236 6.21 18.18 -49.52
CA GLN A 236 5.31 18.55 -50.60
C GLN A 236 6.07 19.19 -51.78
N GLU A 237 6.94 20.17 -51.52
CA GLU A 237 7.79 20.80 -52.53
C GLU A 237 8.73 19.79 -53.20
N ASP A 238 9.32 18.91 -52.40
CA ASP A 238 10.20 17.83 -52.82
C ASP A 238 9.48 16.81 -53.74
N SER A 239 8.20 16.52 -53.47
CA SER A 239 7.36 15.68 -54.34
C SER A 239 7.06 16.35 -55.69
N LYS A 240 6.83 17.67 -55.67
CA LYS A 240 6.59 18.47 -56.87
C LYS A 240 7.84 18.50 -57.76
N ILE A 241 9.01 18.80 -57.20
CA ILE A 241 10.30 18.82 -57.90
C ILE A 241 10.60 17.46 -58.55
N ARG A 242 10.37 16.34 -57.85
CA ARG A 242 10.53 14.99 -58.44
C ARG A 242 9.60 14.80 -59.65
N SER A 243 8.34 15.20 -59.55
CA SER A 243 7.37 15.07 -60.66
C SER A 243 7.74 15.92 -61.88
N GLU A 244 8.25 17.14 -61.68
CA GLU A 244 8.73 18.03 -62.74
C GLU A 244 10.00 17.47 -63.41
N LYS A 245 10.94 16.94 -62.63
CA LYS A 245 12.16 16.27 -63.12
C LYS A 245 11.84 15.02 -63.94
N ASP A 246 10.85 14.23 -63.54
CA ASP A 246 10.41 13.05 -64.29
C ASP A 246 9.68 13.43 -65.59
N ALA A 247 8.89 14.52 -65.59
CA ALA A 247 8.30 15.06 -66.81
C ALA A 247 9.37 15.54 -67.81
N ALA A 248 10.38 16.28 -67.32
CA ALA A 248 11.51 16.71 -68.14
C ALA A 248 12.34 15.53 -68.67
N ARG A 249 12.60 14.49 -67.86
CA ARG A 249 13.27 13.27 -68.34
C ARG A 249 12.50 12.57 -69.45
N LYS A 250 11.16 12.54 -69.37
CA LYS A 250 10.31 11.95 -70.42
C LYS A 250 10.36 12.76 -71.73
N SER A 251 10.30 14.10 -71.67
CA SER A 251 10.39 14.93 -72.88
C SER A 251 11.77 14.88 -73.52
N TYR A 252 12.87 14.89 -72.74
CA TYR A 252 14.21 14.71 -73.29
C TYR A 252 14.40 13.33 -73.93
N LYS A 253 13.86 12.26 -73.33
CA LYS A 253 13.90 10.92 -73.95
C LYS A 253 13.14 10.87 -75.28
N GLN A 254 11.97 11.51 -75.36
CA GLN A 254 11.20 11.62 -76.61
C GLN A 254 11.97 12.40 -77.69
N ALA A 255 12.58 13.54 -77.32
CA ALA A 255 13.36 14.35 -78.26
C ALA A 255 14.60 13.60 -78.79
N LEU A 256 15.25 12.77 -77.97
CA LEU A 256 16.34 11.89 -78.38
C LEU A 256 15.85 10.79 -79.34
N GLU A 257 14.76 10.11 -79.01
CA GLU A 257 14.19 9.06 -79.88
C GLU A 257 13.71 9.63 -81.24
N GLU A 258 13.27 10.89 -81.27
CA GLU A 258 12.97 11.62 -82.50
C GLU A 258 14.22 11.99 -83.31
N SER A 259 15.32 12.39 -82.68
CA SER A 259 16.56 12.71 -83.40
C SER A 259 17.24 11.45 -83.95
N GLU A 260 17.20 10.33 -83.20
CA GLU A 260 17.62 9.01 -83.67
C GLU A 260 16.80 8.55 -84.88
N LYS A 261 15.48 8.74 -84.88
CA LYS A 261 14.63 8.45 -86.05
C LYS A 261 14.98 9.31 -87.27
N LYS A 262 15.25 10.61 -87.07
CA LYS A 262 15.69 11.53 -88.13
C LYS A 262 17.05 11.12 -88.70
N LEU A 263 18.00 10.73 -87.85
CA LEU A 263 19.31 10.20 -88.26
C LEU A 263 19.14 8.91 -89.09
N ALA A 264 18.30 7.98 -88.62
CA ALA A 264 18.05 6.71 -89.29
C ALA A 264 17.36 6.89 -90.66
N SER A 265 16.47 7.88 -90.83
CA SER A 265 15.96 8.25 -92.17
C SER A 265 17.06 8.82 -93.06
N LEU A 266 17.90 9.72 -92.53
CA LEU A 266 18.97 10.35 -93.31
C LEU A 266 20.03 9.33 -93.78
N MET A 267 20.34 8.33 -92.95
CA MET A 267 21.21 7.21 -93.31
C MET A 267 20.59 6.27 -94.36
N LYS A 268 19.26 6.26 -94.53
CA LYS A 268 18.57 5.45 -95.54
C LYS A 268 18.51 6.16 -96.91
N ASP A 269 18.47 7.49 -96.89
CA ASP A 269 18.54 8.32 -98.09
C ASP A 269 19.99 8.54 -98.58
N PHE A 270 20.98 8.02 -97.82
CA PHE A 270 22.39 8.01 -98.20
C PHE A 270 22.65 6.89 -99.23
N ASP A 271 22.97 7.27 -100.46
CA ASP A 271 23.30 6.32 -101.54
C ASP A 271 24.80 5.93 -101.48
N PRO A 272 25.13 4.69 -101.06
CA PRO A 272 26.51 4.26 -100.93
C PRO A 272 27.19 4.04 -102.28
N ASP A 273 26.44 3.78 -103.36
CA ASP A 273 27.01 3.59 -104.68
C ASP A 273 27.38 4.94 -105.30
N VAL A 274 26.62 6.01 -105.05
CA VAL A 274 27.04 7.38 -105.43
C VAL A 274 28.31 7.79 -104.68
N HIS A 275 28.41 7.52 -103.37
CA HIS A 275 29.63 7.80 -102.61
C HIS A 275 30.83 7.02 -103.15
N ARG A 276 30.66 5.72 -103.40
CA ARG A 276 31.71 4.81 -103.91
C ARG A 276 32.09 5.10 -105.37
N ASN A 277 31.17 5.58 -106.19
CA ASN A 277 31.44 6.03 -107.55
C ASN A 277 32.18 7.38 -107.57
N LEU A 278 31.85 8.32 -106.67
CA LEU A 278 32.63 9.55 -106.49
C LEU A 278 34.05 9.25 -106.01
N GLU A 279 34.21 8.28 -105.10
CA GLU A 279 35.51 7.80 -104.60
C GLU A 279 36.32 7.12 -105.72
N ALA A 280 35.67 6.35 -106.61
CA ALA A 280 36.30 5.74 -107.79
C ALA A 280 36.65 6.75 -108.89
N GLU A 281 35.82 7.78 -109.13
CA GLU A 281 36.15 8.91 -110.01
C GLU A 281 37.33 9.73 -109.45
N LEU A 282 37.41 9.92 -108.13
CA LEU A 282 38.58 10.51 -107.45
C LEU A 282 39.84 9.67 -107.65
N ALA A 283 39.76 8.35 -107.50
CA ALA A 283 40.88 7.43 -107.76
C ALA A 283 41.32 7.41 -109.23
N LYS A 284 40.39 7.58 -110.17
CA LYS A 284 40.68 7.65 -111.61
C LYS A 284 41.30 8.99 -112.00
N THR A 285 40.72 10.10 -111.54
CA THR A 285 41.25 11.45 -111.82
C THR A 285 42.63 11.65 -111.20
N THR A 286 42.90 11.13 -109.99
CA THR A 286 44.25 11.15 -109.41
C THR A 286 45.26 10.31 -110.21
N ALA A 287 44.85 9.20 -110.82
CA ALA A 287 45.72 8.43 -111.74
C ALA A 287 45.99 9.15 -113.07
N GLU A 288 45.01 9.87 -113.61
CA GLU A 288 45.18 10.71 -114.82
C GLU A 288 46.06 11.95 -114.53
N ILE A 289 45.90 12.58 -113.36
CA ILE A 289 46.78 13.66 -112.87
C ILE A 289 48.23 13.18 -112.74
N ALA A 290 48.47 11.99 -112.19
CA ALA A 290 49.81 11.41 -112.07
C ALA A 290 50.48 11.12 -113.43
N ALA A 291 49.70 10.91 -114.50
CA ALA A 291 50.22 10.78 -115.86
C ALA A 291 50.60 12.14 -116.47
N VAL A 292 49.80 13.19 -116.21
CA VAL A 292 50.04 14.56 -116.71
C VAL A 292 51.19 15.26 -115.98
N GLN A 293 51.35 15.03 -114.67
CA GLN A 293 52.46 15.56 -113.87
C GLN A 293 53.83 15.18 -114.45
N LYS A 294 53.94 13.99 -115.03
CA LYS A 294 55.17 13.47 -115.64
C LYS A 294 55.58 14.19 -116.94
N GLU A 295 54.68 14.90 -117.60
CA GLU A 295 54.98 15.70 -118.80
C GLU A 295 55.22 17.19 -118.46
N MET A 296 54.77 17.67 -117.29
CA MET A 296 55.00 19.06 -116.84
C MET A 296 56.41 19.31 -116.25
N GLU A 297 57.15 18.26 -115.87
CA GLU A 297 58.49 18.38 -115.29
C GLU A 297 59.56 18.89 -116.29
N GLU A 298 59.29 18.88 -117.61
CA GLU A 298 60.34 19.15 -118.61
C GLU A 298 60.55 20.64 -118.95
N VAL A 299 59.61 21.55 -118.62
CA VAL A 299 59.71 22.98 -118.99
C VAL A 299 59.25 23.96 -117.91
N GLN A 300 60.07 24.11 -116.86
CA GLN A 300 60.46 25.39 -116.20
C GLN A 300 59.39 26.43 -115.72
N ALA A 301 58.09 26.13 -115.80
CA ALA A 301 57.03 26.82 -115.06
C ALA A 301 56.62 26.03 -113.79
N SER A 302 56.98 24.74 -113.73
CA SER A 302 56.69 23.82 -112.63
C SER A 302 57.26 24.28 -111.28
N ASP A 303 58.47 24.85 -111.25
CA ASP A 303 59.21 25.15 -110.00
C ASP A 303 58.52 26.16 -109.06
N LEU A 304 57.62 27.02 -109.56
CA LEU A 304 56.90 27.97 -108.71
C LEU A 304 55.50 27.47 -108.32
N GLU A 305 54.78 26.85 -109.26
CA GLU A 305 53.39 26.43 -109.03
C GLU A 305 53.27 25.04 -108.37
N SER A 306 54.25 24.14 -108.60
CA SER A 306 54.40 22.91 -107.80
C SER A 306 54.81 23.22 -106.36
N VAL A 307 55.70 24.20 -106.15
CA VAL A 307 56.08 24.62 -104.79
C VAL A 307 54.89 25.25 -104.08
N THR A 308 54.08 26.10 -104.72
CA THR A 308 52.87 26.63 -104.07
C THR A 308 51.85 25.54 -103.77
N THR A 309 51.56 24.61 -104.69
CA THR A 309 50.58 23.54 -104.45
C THR A 309 51.05 22.55 -103.38
N VAL A 310 52.29 22.06 -103.46
CA VAL A 310 52.89 21.18 -102.43
C VAL A 310 53.01 21.89 -101.08
N THR A 311 53.30 23.20 -101.02
CA THR A 311 53.25 23.92 -99.73
C THR A 311 51.82 24.01 -99.18
N THR A 312 50.80 24.26 -100.00
CA THR A 312 49.41 24.28 -99.52
C THR A 312 48.89 22.91 -99.10
N GLU A 313 49.29 21.84 -99.77
CA GLU A 313 48.96 20.45 -99.38
C GLU A 313 49.72 20.03 -98.13
N LEU A 314 51.00 20.42 -97.99
CA LEU A 314 51.78 20.19 -96.78
C LEU A 314 51.22 20.96 -95.58
N ASP A 315 50.84 22.23 -95.76
CA ASP A 315 50.20 23.03 -94.71
C ASP A 315 48.81 22.49 -94.36
N GLY A 316 48.01 22.03 -95.33
CA GLY A 316 46.74 21.34 -95.09
C GLY A 316 46.90 20.02 -94.34
N ALA A 317 47.86 19.17 -94.74
CA ALA A 317 48.18 17.92 -94.05
C ALA A 317 48.72 18.18 -92.63
N LYS A 318 49.49 19.26 -92.44
CA LYS A 318 50.00 19.73 -91.15
C LYS A 318 48.89 20.27 -90.26
N GLU A 319 47.89 20.97 -90.80
CA GLU A 319 46.68 21.34 -90.07
C GLU A 319 45.85 20.13 -89.64
N VAL A 320 45.71 19.12 -90.50
CA VAL A 320 45.00 17.88 -90.14
C VAL A 320 45.77 17.11 -89.07
N LEU A 321 47.09 16.99 -89.19
CA LEU A 321 47.93 16.35 -88.18
C LEU A 321 47.89 17.12 -86.84
N GLN A 322 47.87 18.45 -86.89
CA GLN A 322 47.70 19.32 -85.72
C GLN A 322 46.34 19.06 -85.03
N LYS A 323 45.24 19.02 -85.81
CA LYS A 323 43.90 18.70 -85.29
C LYS A 323 43.84 17.29 -84.67
N VAL A 324 44.43 16.29 -85.33
CA VAL A 324 44.52 14.91 -84.80
C VAL A 324 45.35 14.86 -83.51
N ALA A 325 46.44 15.61 -83.41
CA ALA A 325 47.23 15.71 -82.18
C ALA A 325 46.48 16.43 -81.04
N GLU A 326 45.69 17.46 -81.37
CA GLU A 326 44.82 18.16 -80.42
C GLU A 326 43.67 17.25 -79.93
N GLU A 327 43.06 16.47 -80.82
CA GLU A 327 42.08 15.43 -80.48
C GLU A 327 42.69 14.30 -79.64
N GLU A 328 43.90 13.82 -79.98
CA GLU A 328 44.60 12.80 -79.18
C GLU A 328 44.88 13.32 -77.76
N ASN A 329 45.34 14.57 -77.63
CA ASN A 329 45.63 15.18 -76.34
C ASN A 329 44.33 15.45 -75.53
N SER A 330 43.24 15.82 -76.20
CA SER A 330 41.90 15.94 -75.61
C SER A 330 41.40 14.59 -75.07
N LEU A 331 41.44 13.53 -75.89
CA LEU A 331 41.04 12.18 -75.51
C LEU A 331 41.92 11.63 -74.37
N ARG A 332 43.23 11.90 -74.39
CA ARG A 332 44.15 11.54 -73.31
C ARG A 332 43.77 12.23 -72.00
N SER A 333 43.46 13.53 -72.04
CA SER A 333 43.00 14.28 -70.86
C SER A 333 41.66 13.76 -70.31
N LEU A 334 40.74 13.35 -71.18
CA LEU A 334 39.48 12.72 -70.79
C LEU A 334 39.69 11.34 -70.13
N VAL A 335 40.60 10.52 -70.68
CA VAL A 335 40.97 9.23 -70.07
C VAL A 335 41.65 9.40 -68.72
N GLU A 336 42.46 10.46 -68.53
CA GLU A 336 43.05 10.80 -67.24
C GLU A 336 41.99 11.29 -66.23
N SER A 337 41.02 12.11 -66.66
CA SER A 337 39.86 12.50 -65.84
C SER A 337 39.03 11.29 -65.40
N LEU A 338 38.66 10.40 -66.33
CA LEU A 338 37.88 9.20 -66.05
C LEU A 338 38.62 8.21 -65.12
N LYS A 339 39.96 8.13 -65.21
CA LYS A 339 40.77 7.35 -64.25
C LYS A 339 40.74 7.98 -62.85
N ALA A 340 40.87 9.29 -62.74
CA ALA A 340 40.78 9.99 -61.46
C ALA A 340 39.39 9.85 -60.82
N GLU A 341 38.32 9.95 -61.62
CA GLU A 341 36.94 9.69 -61.20
C GLU A 341 36.74 8.24 -60.76
N LEU A 342 37.30 7.25 -61.48
CA LEU A 342 37.21 5.84 -61.11
C LEU A 342 37.90 5.54 -59.76
N GLU A 343 39.10 6.08 -59.52
CA GLU A 343 39.78 5.92 -58.23
C GLU A 343 39.06 6.66 -57.10
N ALA A 344 38.44 7.83 -57.38
CA ALA A 344 37.60 8.52 -56.41
C ALA A 344 36.35 7.68 -56.04
N VAL A 345 35.65 7.11 -57.03
CA VAL A 345 34.48 6.25 -56.79
C VAL A 345 34.84 4.98 -56.03
N LYS A 346 35.99 4.36 -56.31
CA LYS A 346 36.49 3.22 -55.51
C LYS A 346 36.68 3.59 -54.04
N LYS A 347 37.35 4.71 -53.78
CA LYS A 347 37.58 5.21 -52.41
C LYS A 347 36.26 5.52 -51.70
N GLU A 348 35.31 6.15 -52.38
CA GLU A 348 33.96 6.40 -51.83
C GLU A 348 33.20 5.09 -51.55
N HIS A 349 33.38 4.05 -52.37
CA HIS A 349 32.77 2.74 -52.12
C HIS A 349 33.38 2.03 -50.89
N ASP A 350 34.70 2.06 -50.73
CA ASP A 350 35.37 1.49 -49.56
C ASP A 350 34.99 2.24 -48.26
N GLU A 351 34.93 3.58 -48.29
CA GLU A 351 34.45 4.42 -47.18
C GLU A 351 32.97 4.13 -46.81
N LEU A 352 32.12 3.90 -47.81
CA LEU A 352 30.70 3.57 -47.59
C LEU A 352 30.53 2.15 -47.02
N LYS A 353 31.34 1.20 -47.47
CA LYS A 353 31.36 -0.18 -46.95
C LYS A 353 31.85 -0.26 -45.50
N GLU A 354 32.79 0.58 -45.09
CA GLU A 354 33.20 0.71 -43.69
C GLU A 354 32.04 1.26 -42.83
N LYS A 355 31.37 2.32 -43.31
CA LYS A 355 30.17 2.89 -42.68
C LYS A 355 29.04 1.87 -42.53
N ASP A 356 28.78 1.08 -43.57
CA ASP A 356 27.75 0.02 -43.52
C ASP A 356 28.07 -0.97 -42.39
N ALA A 357 29.30 -1.47 -42.30
CA ALA A 357 29.73 -2.38 -41.23
C ALA A 357 29.65 -1.75 -39.81
N GLU A 358 29.95 -0.45 -39.67
CA GLU A 358 29.72 0.29 -38.42
C GLU A 358 28.22 0.34 -38.06
N THR A 359 27.35 0.63 -39.02
CA THR A 359 25.90 0.68 -38.79
C THR A 359 25.31 -0.69 -38.47
N GLU A 360 25.74 -1.77 -39.13
CA GLU A 360 25.37 -3.15 -38.79
C GLU A 360 25.76 -3.50 -37.36
N SER A 361 26.96 -3.12 -36.93
CA SER A 361 27.44 -3.29 -35.55
C SER A 361 26.57 -2.54 -34.54
N ILE A 362 26.20 -1.29 -34.83
CA ILE A 362 25.29 -0.48 -33.99
C ILE A 362 23.90 -1.12 -33.93
N VAL A 363 23.34 -1.55 -35.07
CA VAL A 363 22.03 -2.23 -35.14
C VAL A 363 22.03 -3.52 -34.33
N GLY A 364 23.09 -4.33 -34.43
CA GLY A 364 23.27 -5.54 -33.60
C GLY A 364 23.32 -5.22 -32.10
N ASN A 365 24.06 -4.18 -31.71
CA ASN A 365 24.18 -3.73 -30.32
C ASN A 365 22.83 -3.23 -29.77
N LEU A 366 22.07 -2.46 -30.56
CA LEU A 366 20.72 -2.02 -30.23
C LEU A 366 19.74 -3.20 -30.14
N HIS A 367 19.84 -4.20 -31.02
CA HIS A 367 19.02 -5.41 -30.95
C HIS A 367 19.26 -6.17 -29.62
N VAL A 368 20.52 -6.36 -29.22
CA VAL A 368 20.85 -7.02 -27.93
C VAL A 368 20.29 -6.22 -26.74
N LYS A 369 20.41 -4.89 -26.74
CA LYS A 369 19.80 -4.03 -25.70
C LYS A 369 18.28 -4.16 -25.67
N LEU A 370 17.63 -4.19 -26.82
CA LEU A 370 16.18 -4.35 -26.94
C LEU A 370 15.70 -5.71 -26.41
N GLN A 371 16.39 -6.80 -26.76
CA GLN A 371 16.07 -8.14 -26.22
C GLN A 371 16.28 -8.21 -24.70
N LYS A 372 17.34 -7.56 -24.19
CA LYS A 372 17.58 -7.46 -22.74
C LYS A 372 16.44 -6.70 -22.03
N CYS A 373 16.08 -5.50 -22.50
CA CYS A 373 14.95 -4.75 -21.94
C CYS A 373 13.63 -5.54 -22.02
N LYS A 374 13.40 -6.29 -23.10
CA LYS A 374 12.22 -7.15 -23.23
C LYS A 374 12.18 -8.25 -22.16
N ALA A 375 13.30 -8.94 -21.92
CA ALA A 375 13.39 -9.97 -20.88
C ALA A 375 13.23 -9.38 -19.46
N GLU A 376 13.80 -8.20 -19.21
CA GLU A 376 13.63 -7.47 -17.94
C GLU A 376 12.16 -7.04 -17.72
N LEU A 377 11.46 -6.61 -18.78
CA LEU A 377 10.03 -6.28 -18.74
C LEU A 377 9.15 -7.51 -18.50
N GLU A 378 9.38 -8.62 -19.19
CA GLU A 378 8.66 -9.88 -18.96
C GLU A 378 8.85 -10.39 -17.51
N ALA A 379 10.08 -10.27 -16.97
CA ALA A 379 10.36 -10.61 -15.56
C ALA A 379 9.64 -9.66 -14.58
N ALA A 380 9.57 -8.35 -14.88
CA ALA A 380 8.84 -7.38 -14.06
C ALA A 380 7.33 -7.64 -14.05
N VAL A 381 6.72 -7.93 -15.21
CA VAL A 381 5.29 -8.26 -15.33
C VAL A 381 4.97 -9.59 -14.61
N ALA A 382 5.85 -10.58 -14.69
CA ALA A 382 5.71 -11.83 -13.93
C ALA A 382 5.80 -11.59 -12.41
N ALA A 383 6.67 -10.69 -11.96
CA ALA A 383 6.76 -10.30 -10.55
C ALA A 383 5.53 -9.49 -10.07
N GLU A 384 5.03 -8.58 -10.91
CA GLU A 384 3.81 -7.80 -10.64
C GLU A 384 2.57 -8.70 -10.53
N SER A 385 2.36 -9.63 -11.47
CA SER A 385 1.20 -10.55 -11.42
C SER A 385 1.20 -11.46 -10.18
N LYS A 386 2.39 -11.80 -9.66
CA LYS A 386 2.54 -12.51 -8.38
C LYS A 386 2.27 -11.63 -7.16
N ALA A 387 2.61 -10.35 -7.25
CA ALA A 387 2.33 -9.37 -6.19
C ALA A 387 0.84 -9.01 -6.13
N THR A 388 0.17 -8.87 -7.28
CA THR A 388 -1.29 -8.62 -7.33
C THR A 388 -2.06 -9.80 -6.78
N SER A 389 -1.75 -11.05 -7.16
CA SER A 389 -2.43 -12.22 -6.59
C SER A 389 -2.24 -12.32 -5.06
N ALA A 390 -1.04 -12.02 -4.54
CA ALA A 390 -0.80 -11.99 -3.10
C ALA A 390 -1.55 -10.83 -2.39
N SER A 391 -1.78 -9.71 -3.09
CA SER A 391 -2.62 -8.62 -2.60
C SER A 391 -4.11 -9.02 -2.57
N ASP A 392 -4.60 -9.71 -3.60
CA ASP A 392 -5.99 -10.18 -3.68
C ASP A 392 -6.31 -11.23 -2.61
N ASP A 393 -5.36 -12.14 -2.33
CA ASP A 393 -5.43 -13.08 -1.20
C ASP A 393 -5.52 -12.32 0.14
N LEU A 394 -4.73 -11.27 0.34
CA LEU A 394 -4.72 -10.46 1.56
C LEU A 394 -6.00 -9.62 1.72
N ILE A 395 -6.54 -9.08 0.62
CA ILE A 395 -7.84 -8.39 0.60
C ILE A 395 -8.96 -9.38 0.97
N SER A 396 -8.92 -10.60 0.42
CA SER A 396 -9.89 -11.65 0.73
C SER A 396 -9.85 -12.06 2.21
N ALA A 397 -8.65 -12.26 2.77
CA ALA A 397 -8.46 -12.55 4.19
C ALA A 397 -8.93 -11.41 5.11
N LEU A 398 -8.72 -10.15 4.71
CA LEU A 398 -9.19 -8.99 5.46
C LEU A 398 -10.72 -8.88 5.45
N HIS A 399 -11.37 -9.14 4.31
CA HIS A 399 -12.83 -9.22 4.24
C HIS A 399 -13.39 -10.36 5.10
N GLN A 400 -12.77 -11.54 5.07
CA GLN A 400 -13.18 -12.65 5.94
C GLN A 400 -13.08 -12.26 7.42
N LEU A 401 -11.92 -11.77 7.88
CA LEU A 401 -11.71 -11.34 9.26
C LEU A 401 -12.67 -10.22 9.69
N SER A 402 -13.00 -9.29 8.78
CA SER A 402 -14.01 -8.25 9.02
C SER A 402 -15.40 -8.85 9.24
N SER A 403 -15.78 -9.87 8.46
CA SER A 403 -17.07 -10.54 8.60
C SER A 403 -17.16 -11.39 9.88
N GLU A 404 -16.09 -12.10 10.23
CA GLU A 404 -16.00 -12.88 11.48
C GLU A 404 -16.06 -11.97 12.71
N SER A 405 -15.33 -10.85 12.69
CA SER A 405 -15.38 -9.82 13.74
C SER A 405 -16.78 -9.21 13.89
N GLN A 406 -17.48 -8.95 12.78
CA GLN A 406 -18.85 -8.44 12.82
C GLN A 406 -19.84 -9.48 13.38
N SER A 407 -19.70 -10.77 13.05
CA SER A 407 -20.50 -11.85 13.65
C SER A 407 -20.26 -11.94 15.15
N ALA A 408 -19.00 -11.97 15.59
CA ALA A 408 -18.64 -12.03 17.00
C ALA A 408 -19.19 -10.84 17.81
N LEU A 409 -19.23 -9.63 17.23
CA LEU A 409 -19.87 -8.46 17.85
C LEU A 409 -21.40 -8.62 17.97
N GLN A 410 -22.06 -9.14 16.93
CA GLN A 410 -23.51 -9.42 16.98
C GLN A 410 -23.85 -10.50 18.00
N GLU A 411 -23.07 -11.58 18.04
CA GLU A 411 -23.20 -12.66 19.04
C GLU A 411 -22.98 -12.13 20.47
N ALA A 412 -21.98 -11.27 20.68
CA ALA A 412 -21.75 -10.60 21.97
C ALA A 412 -22.91 -9.66 22.37
N GLU A 413 -23.52 -8.94 21.43
CA GLU A 413 -24.68 -8.10 21.71
C GLU A 413 -25.92 -8.93 22.07
N VAL A 414 -26.14 -10.06 21.40
CA VAL A 414 -27.21 -11.02 21.72
C VAL A 414 -27.00 -11.64 23.10
N MET A 415 -25.78 -12.11 23.40
CA MET A 415 -25.43 -12.63 24.73
C MET A 415 -25.63 -11.58 25.82
N LYS A 416 -25.28 -10.32 25.58
CA LYS A 416 -25.51 -9.22 26.52
C LYS A 416 -27.00 -8.99 26.80
N LYS A 417 -27.86 -9.03 25.77
CA LYS A 417 -29.32 -8.87 25.95
C LYS A 417 -29.90 -10.02 26.77
N SER A 418 -29.56 -11.25 26.42
CA SER A 418 -29.99 -12.44 27.19
C SER A 418 -29.49 -12.41 28.64
N ALA A 419 -28.27 -11.94 28.89
CA ALA A 419 -27.75 -11.78 30.25
C ALA A 419 -28.52 -10.73 31.07
N GLU A 420 -28.96 -9.61 30.45
CA GLU A 420 -29.79 -8.62 31.12
C GLU A 420 -31.23 -9.11 31.36
N GLU A 421 -31.81 -9.86 30.41
CA GLU A 421 -33.12 -10.52 30.58
C GLU A 421 -33.09 -11.49 31.76
N LEU A 422 -32.08 -12.36 31.86
CA LEU A 422 -31.86 -13.25 33.01
C LEU A 422 -31.59 -12.48 34.32
N ARG A 423 -30.96 -11.31 34.25
CA ARG A 423 -30.73 -10.44 35.42
C ARG A 423 -32.06 -9.90 35.97
N VAL A 424 -32.97 -9.49 35.09
CA VAL A 424 -34.32 -9.03 35.46
C VAL A 424 -35.14 -10.19 36.03
N GLU A 425 -35.15 -11.35 35.38
CA GLU A 425 -35.84 -12.56 35.89
C GLU A 425 -35.33 -12.95 37.30
N ALA A 426 -34.02 -12.87 37.53
CA ALA A 426 -33.42 -13.12 38.84
C ALA A 426 -33.78 -12.07 39.90
N GLU A 427 -33.96 -10.79 39.51
CA GLU A 427 -34.46 -9.74 40.41
C GLU A 427 -35.94 -9.94 40.76
N GLU A 428 -36.79 -10.29 39.79
CA GLU A 428 -38.20 -10.63 40.00
C GLU A 428 -38.35 -11.86 40.93
N ALA A 429 -37.56 -12.91 40.67
CA ALA A 429 -37.50 -14.09 41.53
C ALA A 429 -37.10 -13.72 42.97
N ARG A 430 -36.10 -12.84 43.16
CA ARG A 430 -35.69 -12.34 44.48
C ARG A 430 -36.79 -11.56 45.19
N ILE A 431 -37.52 -10.71 44.49
CA ILE A 431 -38.66 -9.96 45.07
C ILE A 431 -39.74 -10.94 45.53
N SER A 432 -40.10 -11.93 44.69
CA SER A 432 -41.10 -12.93 45.05
C SER A 432 -40.69 -13.80 46.25
N LEU A 433 -39.40 -14.13 46.37
CA LEU A 433 -38.83 -14.84 47.52
C LEU A 433 -38.93 -14.00 48.79
N ALA A 434 -38.51 -12.72 48.75
CA ALA A 434 -38.59 -11.83 49.91
C ALA A 434 -40.03 -11.55 50.36
N GLU A 435 -41.01 -11.59 49.44
CA GLU A 435 -42.43 -11.59 49.81
C GLU A 435 -42.89 -12.90 50.45
N ALA A 436 -42.44 -14.05 49.95
CA ALA A 436 -42.74 -15.36 50.52
C ALA A 436 -42.14 -15.51 51.92
N GLU A 437 -40.91 -15.05 52.15
CA GLU A 437 -40.26 -15.00 53.46
C GLU A 437 -41.06 -14.15 54.47
N LYS A 438 -41.54 -12.97 54.07
CA LYS A 438 -42.42 -12.13 54.92
C LYS A 438 -43.74 -12.85 55.26
N LYS A 439 -44.36 -13.51 54.28
CA LYS A 439 -45.60 -14.29 54.49
C LYS A 439 -45.35 -15.47 55.44
N LEU A 440 -44.21 -16.15 55.31
CA LEU A 440 -43.78 -17.22 56.20
C LEU A 440 -43.52 -16.71 57.63
N GLN A 441 -42.88 -15.55 57.79
CA GLN A 441 -42.62 -14.94 59.10
C GLN A 441 -43.93 -14.62 59.85
N VAL A 442 -44.95 -14.08 59.15
CA VAL A 442 -46.28 -13.86 59.73
C VAL A 442 -46.93 -15.20 60.12
N ALA A 443 -46.93 -16.19 59.22
CA ALA A 443 -47.50 -17.51 59.51
C ALA A 443 -46.82 -18.23 60.68
N LEU A 444 -45.52 -18.01 60.92
CA LEU A 444 -44.80 -18.51 62.08
C LEU A 444 -45.25 -17.80 63.37
N GLN A 445 -45.43 -16.47 63.36
CA GLN A 445 -45.95 -15.72 64.50
C GLN A 445 -47.39 -16.14 64.84
N ASP A 446 -48.26 -16.28 63.84
CA ASP A 446 -49.64 -16.77 64.02
C ASP A 446 -49.64 -18.20 64.61
N ALA A 447 -48.73 -19.08 64.17
CA ALA A 447 -48.59 -20.43 64.69
C ALA A 447 -48.03 -20.48 66.12
N GLU A 448 -47.15 -19.54 66.49
CA GLU A 448 -46.66 -19.38 67.86
C GLU A 448 -47.77 -18.84 68.79
N GLU A 449 -48.57 -17.85 68.35
CA GLU A 449 -49.71 -17.37 69.11
C GLU A 449 -50.78 -18.47 69.27
N ALA A 450 -51.06 -19.24 68.21
CA ALA A 450 -51.97 -20.38 68.26
C ALA A 450 -51.49 -21.45 69.26
N LYS A 451 -50.19 -21.81 69.28
CA LYS A 451 -49.61 -22.70 70.30
C LYS A 451 -49.70 -22.12 71.72
N ALA A 452 -49.48 -20.81 71.88
CA ALA A 452 -49.63 -20.15 73.18
C ALA A 452 -51.11 -20.10 73.63
N ALA A 453 -52.06 -20.01 72.70
CA ALA A 453 -53.50 -20.14 72.99
C ALA A 453 -53.89 -21.58 73.33
N GLU A 454 -53.35 -22.57 72.62
CA GLU A 454 -53.52 -24.00 72.91
C GLU A 454 -52.99 -24.35 74.32
N ALA A 455 -51.77 -23.91 74.66
CA ALA A 455 -51.20 -24.12 76.00
C ALA A 455 -52.08 -23.50 77.10
N ARG A 456 -52.55 -22.26 76.91
CA ARG A 456 -53.50 -21.60 77.83
C ARG A 456 -54.82 -22.39 77.97
N ALA A 457 -55.35 -22.93 76.87
CA ALA A 457 -56.57 -23.74 76.91
C ALA A 457 -56.33 -25.09 77.62
N LEU A 458 -55.19 -25.74 77.40
CA LEU A 458 -54.80 -26.97 78.10
C LEU A 458 -54.63 -26.75 79.60
N ASP A 459 -54.05 -25.64 80.03
CA ASP A 459 -53.90 -25.31 81.45
C ASP A 459 -55.26 -24.96 82.10
N GLN A 460 -56.15 -24.24 81.40
CA GLN A 460 -57.54 -24.06 81.85
C GLN A 460 -58.29 -25.40 81.96
N ILE A 461 -58.10 -26.33 81.03
CA ILE A 461 -58.67 -27.68 81.11
C ILE A 461 -58.12 -28.43 82.32
N LYS A 462 -56.81 -28.34 82.61
CA LYS A 462 -56.20 -28.92 83.82
C LYS A 462 -56.83 -28.32 85.08
N GLU A 463 -56.86 -26.99 85.22
CA GLU A 463 -57.46 -26.30 86.38
C GLU A 463 -58.93 -26.69 86.59
N LEU A 464 -59.72 -26.76 85.52
CA LEU A 464 -61.13 -27.18 85.59
C LEU A 464 -61.25 -28.66 85.96
N SER A 465 -60.34 -29.51 85.47
CA SER A 465 -60.30 -30.94 85.82
C SER A 465 -59.89 -31.16 87.27
N GLU A 466 -58.91 -30.41 87.79
CA GLU A 466 -58.50 -30.44 89.18
C GLU A 466 -59.60 -29.88 90.09
N ARG A 467 -60.23 -28.77 89.72
CA ARG A 467 -61.40 -28.22 90.44
C ARG A 467 -62.57 -29.20 90.44
N ALA A 468 -62.82 -29.90 89.33
CA ALA A 468 -63.85 -30.94 89.25
C ALA A 468 -63.47 -32.18 90.09
N ASN A 469 -62.20 -32.58 90.11
CA ASN A 469 -61.71 -33.69 90.93
C ASN A 469 -61.72 -33.33 92.43
N VAL A 470 -61.39 -32.10 92.81
CA VAL A 470 -61.52 -31.58 94.18
C VAL A 470 -62.98 -31.49 94.58
N ALA A 471 -63.87 -30.94 93.72
CA ALA A 471 -65.30 -30.93 94.00
C ALA A 471 -65.87 -32.35 94.15
N ARG A 472 -65.44 -33.30 93.31
CA ARG A 472 -65.81 -34.72 93.36
C ARG A 472 -65.19 -35.47 94.55
N ALA A 473 -64.05 -35.01 95.08
CA ALA A 473 -63.46 -35.49 96.33
C ALA A 473 -64.17 -34.92 97.56
N SER A 474 -64.57 -33.64 97.52
CA SER A 474 -65.36 -32.96 98.56
C SER A 474 -66.83 -33.38 98.59
N THR A 475 -67.35 -34.02 97.53
CA THR A 475 -68.66 -34.69 97.48
C THR A 475 -68.54 -36.21 97.42
N SER A 476 -67.39 -36.76 97.82
CA SER A 476 -67.18 -38.21 97.91
C SER A 476 -67.85 -38.80 99.15
N GLU A 477 -69.18 -38.99 99.06
CA GLU A 477 -69.79 -40.13 99.77
C GLU A 477 -69.18 -41.41 99.21
N HIS A 478 -68.37 -42.07 100.02
CA HIS A 478 -67.81 -43.37 99.71
C HIS A 478 -68.96 -44.39 99.55
N GLY A 479 -69.21 -44.86 98.32
CA GLY A 479 -70.04 -46.05 98.09
C GLY A 479 -71.30 -45.91 97.21
N ALA A 480 -71.54 -44.76 96.56
CA ALA A 480 -72.61 -44.65 95.56
C ALA A 480 -72.31 -45.51 94.32
N LYS A 481 -72.78 -46.77 94.31
CA LYS A 481 -72.66 -47.71 93.19
C LYS A 481 -73.60 -47.29 92.05
N ILE A 482 -73.13 -46.35 91.21
CA ILE A 482 -73.84 -45.88 90.01
C ILE A 482 -74.11 -47.10 89.12
N THR A 483 -75.37 -47.54 89.10
CA THR A 483 -75.81 -48.71 88.34
C THR A 483 -76.35 -48.23 87.00
N ILE A 484 -75.43 -47.85 86.11
CA ILE A 484 -75.74 -47.60 84.70
C ILE A 484 -76.20 -48.90 84.04
N SER A 485 -77.21 -48.81 83.18
CA SER A 485 -77.65 -49.95 82.37
C SER A 485 -76.55 -50.39 81.41
N LYS A 486 -76.60 -51.67 80.99
CA LYS A 486 -75.65 -52.22 80.00
C LYS A 486 -75.70 -51.42 78.69
N GLU A 487 -76.87 -50.95 78.31
CA GLU A 487 -77.13 -50.13 77.12
C GLU A 487 -76.53 -48.71 77.24
N GLU A 488 -76.64 -48.07 78.40
CA GLU A 488 -75.98 -46.78 78.67
C GLU A 488 -74.46 -46.92 78.69
N PHE A 489 -73.93 -47.97 79.32
CA PHE A 489 -72.49 -48.26 79.30
C PHE A 489 -71.99 -48.50 77.86
N GLU A 490 -72.65 -49.36 77.09
CA GLU A 490 -72.29 -49.63 75.69
C GLU A 490 -72.46 -48.40 74.78
N SER A 491 -73.40 -47.50 75.08
CA SER A 491 -73.58 -46.22 74.38
C SER A 491 -72.48 -45.21 74.73
N LEU A 492 -72.05 -45.16 75.99
CA LEU A 492 -70.97 -44.29 76.44
C LEU A 492 -69.62 -44.78 75.93
N SER A 493 -69.36 -46.09 75.99
CA SER A 493 -68.18 -46.73 75.38
C SER A 493 -68.12 -46.49 73.88
N ARG A 494 -69.24 -46.65 73.14
CA ARG A 494 -69.28 -46.31 71.70
C ARG A 494 -68.94 -44.85 71.44
N LYS A 495 -69.47 -43.91 72.23
CA LYS A 495 -69.13 -42.48 72.09
C LYS A 495 -67.66 -42.17 72.40
N VAL A 496 -67.05 -42.88 73.36
CA VAL A 496 -65.61 -42.78 73.64
C VAL A 496 -64.82 -43.31 72.44
N GLU A 497 -65.12 -44.51 71.95
CA GLU A 497 -64.45 -45.08 70.77
C GLU A 497 -64.64 -44.23 69.49
N GLU A 498 -65.82 -43.65 69.28
CA GLU A 498 -66.11 -42.74 68.16
C GLU A 498 -65.29 -41.43 68.28
N SER A 499 -65.18 -40.89 69.49
CA SER A 499 -64.34 -39.71 69.75
C SER A 499 -62.85 -40.02 69.61
N GLU A 500 -62.41 -41.18 70.08
CA GLU A 500 -61.03 -41.66 69.99
C GLU A 500 -60.62 -41.84 68.52
N LYS A 501 -61.42 -42.57 67.73
CA LYS A 501 -61.24 -42.71 66.26
C LYS A 501 -61.23 -41.36 65.56
N LEU A 502 -62.06 -40.40 65.99
CA LEU A 502 -62.09 -39.06 65.41
C LEU A 502 -60.82 -38.25 65.76
N THR A 503 -60.24 -38.44 66.95
CA THR A 503 -58.92 -37.87 67.30
C THR A 503 -57.78 -38.55 66.57
N GLU A 504 -57.79 -39.88 66.45
CA GLU A 504 -56.80 -40.64 65.67
C GLU A 504 -56.81 -40.23 64.20
N MET A 505 -57.98 -40.08 63.58
CA MET A 505 -58.11 -39.57 62.21
C MET A 505 -57.54 -38.14 62.07
N LYS A 506 -57.76 -37.26 63.05
CA LYS A 506 -57.19 -35.91 63.03
C LYS A 506 -55.67 -35.92 63.16
N VAL A 507 -55.11 -36.75 64.05
CA VAL A 507 -53.66 -36.92 64.22
C VAL A 507 -53.05 -37.52 62.96
N ALA A 508 -53.64 -38.56 62.38
CA ALA A 508 -53.18 -39.17 61.13
C ALA A 508 -53.21 -38.18 59.96
N ALA A 509 -54.25 -37.36 59.84
CA ALA A 509 -54.33 -36.30 58.83
C ALA A 509 -53.24 -35.22 59.02
N ALA A 510 -52.99 -34.80 60.26
CA ALA A 510 -51.92 -33.86 60.57
C ALA A 510 -50.52 -34.44 60.28
N MET A 511 -50.29 -35.71 60.64
CA MET A 511 -49.04 -36.42 60.31
C MET A 511 -48.82 -36.52 58.81
N ALA A 512 -49.85 -36.88 58.04
CA ALA A 512 -49.77 -36.94 56.58
C ALA A 512 -49.44 -35.56 55.95
N GLN A 513 -49.98 -34.47 56.50
CA GLN A 513 -49.60 -33.11 56.07
C GLN A 513 -48.13 -32.78 56.39
N VAL A 514 -47.65 -33.14 57.59
CA VAL A 514 -46.24 -32.95 57.97
C VAL A 514 -45.30 -33.78 57.08
N GLU A 515 -45.66 -35.01 56.75
CA GLU A 515 -44.89 -35.86 55.83
C GLU A 515 -44.88 -35.30 54.40
N ALA A 516 -46.01 -34.77 53.91
CA ALA A 516 -46.08 -34.11 52.61
C ALA A 516 -45.20 -32.85 52.54
N VAL A 517 -45.20 -32.01 53.59
CA VAL A 517 -44.31 -30.84 53.68
C VAL A 517 -42.83 -31.26 53.73
N LYS A 518 -42.48 -32.27 54.54
CA LYS A 518 -41.11 -32.81 54.57
C LYS A 518 -40.69 -33.40 53.22
N ALA A 519 -41.60 -34.03 52.48
CA ALA A 519 -41.30 -34.55 51.15
C ALA A 519 -40.99 -33.41 50.15
N SER A 520 -41.78 -32.33 50.16
CA SER A 520 -41.53 -31.17 49.28
C SER A 520 -40.27 -30.39 49.66
N GLU A 521 -39.98 -30.24 50.95
CA GLU A 521 -38.74 -29.64 51.47
C GLU A 521 -37.50 -30.41 50.98
N ASN A 522 -37.49 -31.74 51.14
CA ASN A 522 -36.40 -32.59 50.65
C ASN A 522 -36.24 -32.56 49.13
N GLU A 523 -37.32 -32.36 48.38
CA GLU A 523 -37.27 -32.19 46.92
C GLU A 523 -36.70 -30.82 46.53
N ALA A 524 -37.04 -29.76 47.26
CA ALA A 524 -36.48 -28.42 47.08
C ALA A 524 -34.98 -28.38 47.40
N ILE A 525 -34.54 -29.02 48.50
CA ILE A 525 -33.12 -29.15 48.86
C ILE A 525 -32.34 -29.84 47.72
N LYS A 526 -32.84 -30.96 47.18
CA LYS A 526 -32.19 -31.65 46.06
C LYS A 526 -32.07 -30.80 44.79
N ARG A 527 -33.08 -29.95 44.49
CA ARG A 527 -33.01 -29.00 43.37
C ARG A 527 -31.93 -27.93 43.60
N LEU A 528 -31.81 -27.40 44.81
CA LEU A 528 -30.78 -26.43 45.18
C LEU A 528 -29.37 -27.05 45.14
N GLU A 529 -29.19 -28.29 45.61
CA GLU A 529 -27.93 -29.02 45.52
C GLU A 529 -27.50 -29.27 44.06
N ALA A 530 -28.45 -29.65 43.19
CA ALA A 530 -28.19 -29.82 41.76
C ALA A 530 -27.77 -28.50 41.09
N ALA A 531 -28.53 -27.41 41.30
CA ALA A 531 -28.22 -26.10 40.73
C ALA A 531 -26.86 -25.56 41.23
N ARG A 532 -26.53 -25.76 42.51
CA ARG A 532 -25.21 -25.40 43.06
C ARG A 532 -24.08 -26.17 42.40
N LYS A 533 -24.26 -27.46 42.13
CA LYS A 533 -23.26 -28.27 41.44
C LYS A 533 -23.06 -27.82 39.99
N GLU A 534 -24.15 -27.50 39.28
CA GLU A 534 -24.07 -26.95 37.93
C GLU A 534 -23.32 -25.60 37.90
N MET A 535 -23.49 -24.76 38.92
CA MET A 535 -22.68 -23.54 39.08
C MET A 535 -21.19 -23.83 39.29
N GLU A 536 -20.83 -24.80 40.13
CA GLU A 536 -19.44 -25.20 40.39
C GLU A 536 -18.78 -25.79 39.12
N ASP A 537 -19.50 -26.64 38.37
CA ASP A 537 -19.05 -27.18 37.09
C ASP A 537 -18.86 -26.05 36.03
N MET A 538 -19.71 -25.03 36.03
CA MET A 538 -19.54 -23.83 35.18
C MET A 538 -18.34 -22.97 35.60
N GLU A 539 -18.13 -22.72 36.90
CA GLU A 539 -16.97 -21.97 37.39
C GLU A 539 -15.66 -22.63 36.96
N ILE A 540 -15.54 -23.95 37.15
CA ILE A 540 -14.39 -24.74 36.68
C ILE A 540 -14.19 -24.59 35.16
N ALA A 541 -15.26 -24.69 34.37
CA ALA A 541 -15.18 -24.53 32.91
C ALA A 541 -14.71 -23.11 32.51
N THR A 542 -15.15 -22.06 33.21
CA THR A 542 -14.69 -20.68 32.97
C THR A 542 -13.23 -20.47 33.37
N GLU A 543 -12.77 -21.04 34.48
CA GLU A 543 -11.36 -20.99 34.88
C GLU A 543 -10.45 -21.67 33.86
N GLU A 544 -10.85 -22.84 33.34
CA GLU A 544 -10.07 -23.50 32.29
C GLU A 544 -10.08 -22.69 30.98
N ALA A 545 -11.19 -22.06 30.63
CA ALA A 545 -11.27 -21.19 29.46
C ALA A 545 -10.35 -19.97 29.59
N LEU A 546 -10.31 -19.34 30.77
CA LEU A 546 -9.38 -18.25 31.10
C LEU A 546 -7.92 -18.71 30.98
N LYS A 547 -7.55 -19.83 31.61
CA LYS A 547 -6.19 -20.40 31.52
C LYS A 547 -5.78 -20.70 30.07
N ARG A 548 -6.71 -21.19 29.23
CA ARG A 548 -6.49 -21.39 27.79
C ARG A 548 -6.29 -20.07 27.03
N ALA A 549 -7.08 -19.05 27.35
CA ALA A 549 -6.95 -17.71 26.75
C ALA A 549 -5.62 -17.03 27.12
N GLU A 550 -5.21 -17.10 28.40
CA GLU A 550 -3.92 -16.60 28.87
C GLU A 550 -2.73 -17.30 28.18
N MET A 551 -2.78 -18.63 28.05
CA MET A 551 -1.76 -19.37 27.30
C MET A 551 -1.70 -18.97 25.81
N ALA A 552 -2.86 -18.73 25.18
CA ALA A 552 -2.92 -18.26 23.80
C ALA A 552 -2.36 -16.84 23.66
N GLU A 553 -2.64 -15.94 24.61
CA GLU A 553 -2.08 -14.59 24.62
C GLU A 553 -0.56 -14.59 24.86
N ALA A 554 -0.06 -15.43 25.77
CA ALA A 554 1.37 -15.63 26.00
C ALA A 554 2.08 -16.17 24.75
N ALA A 555 1.48 -17.14 24.05
CA ALA A 555 1.99 -17.65 22.78
C ALA A 555 2.02 -16.57 21.69
N LYS A 556 0.94 -15.76 21.57
CA LYS A 556 0.90 -14.60 20.65
C LYS A 556 2.02 -13.59 20.96
N ARG A 557 2.21 -13.21 22.23
CA ARG A 557 3.29 -12.30 22.66
C ARG A 557 4.67 -12.87 22.31
N ALA A 558 4.89 -14.18 22.46
CA ALA A 558 6.15 -14.83 22.09
C ALA A 558 6.42 -14.74 20.57
N VAL A 559 5.41 -15.03 19.73
CA VAL A 559 5.50 -14.91 18.27
C VAL A 559 5.76 -13.46 17.84
N GLU A 560 5.08 -12.48 18.45
CA GLU A 560 5.32 -11.05 18.19
C GLU A 560 6.75 -10.61 18.54
N LEU A 561 7.31 -11.11 19.64
CA LEU A 561 8.70 -10.84 20.02
C LEU A 561 9.70 -11.46 19.04
N GLU A 562 9.42 -12.66 18.53
CA GLU A 562 10.26 -13.31 17.53
C GLU A 562 10.19 -12.59 16.16
N LEU A 563 8.99 -12.16 15.74
CA LEU A 563 8.80 -11.31 14.54
C LEU A 563 9.52 -9.96 14.66
N ARG A 564 9.45 -9.28 15.82
CA ARG A 564 10.23 -8.05 16.07
C ARG A 564 11.73 -8.31 15.90
N ARG A 565 12.26 -9.38 16.52
CA ARG A 565 13.66 -9.79 16.38
C ARG A 565 14.04 -10.23 14.96
N GLN A 566 13.11 -10.73 14.14
CA GLN A 566 13.37 -11.01 12.72
C GLN A 566 13.52 -9.71 11.93
N ARG A 567 12.58 -8.76 12.08
CA ARG A 567 12.66 -7.43 11.45
C ARG A 567 13.95 -6.68 11.81
N GLU A 568 14.38 -6.73 13.08
CA GLU A 568 15.67 -6.16 13.50
C GLU A 568 16.87 -6.83 12.82
N ARG A 569 16.85 -8.15 12.62
CA ARG A 569 17.92 -8.88 11.93
C ARG A 569 17.93 -8.61 10.43
N GLU A 570 16.75 -8.44 9.82
CA GLU A 570 16.61 -8.03 8.43
C GLU A 570 17.13 -6.61 8.22
N GLN A 571 16.77 -5.65 9.08
CA GLN A 571 17.30 -4.28 9.07
C GLN A 571 18.83 -4.25 9.28
N LYS A 572 19.36 -5.08 10.20
CA LYS A 572 20.82 -5.23 10.37
C LYS A 572 21.49 -5.85 9.15
N ARG A 573 20.85 -6.82 8.48
CA ARG A 573 21.34 -7.39 7.22
C ARG A 573 21.34 -6.36 6.10
N THR A 574 20.26 -5.62 5.88
CA THR A 574 20.22 -4.58 4.83
C THR A 574 21.22 -3.46 5.10
N ALA A 575 21.43 -3.07 6.36
CA ALA A 575 22.48 -2.13 6.74
C ALA A 575 23.90 -2.67 6.47
N VAL A 576 24.17 -3.95 6.77
CA VAL A 576 25.46 -4.59 6.45
C VAL A 576 25.68 -4.74 4.95
N THR A 577 24.65 -5.10 4.18
CA THR A 577 24.74 -5.16 2.71
C THR A 577 24.96 -3.76 2.12
N ALA A 578 24.32 -2.72 2.66
CA ALA A 578 24.56 -1.34 2.24
C ALA A 578 26.00 -0.87 2.57
N ALA A 579 26.53 -1.23 3.74
CA ALA A 579 27.92 -0.97 4.10
C ALA A 579 28.91 -1.70 3.18
N HIS A 580 28.66 -2.98 2.87
CA HIS A 580 29.50 -3.74 1.94
C HIS A 580 29.44 -3.19 0.50
N ILE A 581 28.30 -2.64 0.06
CA ILE A 581 28.18 -1.97 -1.24
C ILE A 581 29.02 -0.69 -1.25
N LEU A 582 29.00 0.10 -0.16
CA LEU A 582 29.87 1.27 0.03
C LEU A 582 31.36 0.93 0.06
N GLU A 583 31.75 -0.19 0.69
CA GLU A 583 33.14 -0.64 0.79
C GLU A 583 33.66 -1.23 -0.54
N SER A 584 32.77 -1.76 -1.40
CA SER A 584 33.11 -2.26 -2.73
C SER A 584 33.38 -1.18 -3.79
N ALA A 585 33.39 0.11 -3.42
CA ALA A 585 33.54 1.25 -4.32
C ALA A 585 34.99 1.77 -4.49
N GLN A 586 36.02 0.97 -4.15
CA GLN A 586 37.43 1.30 -4.39
C GLN A 586 38.17 0.23 -5.23
N PRO A 587 39.13 0.64 -6.09
CA PRO A 587 39.74 -0.26 -7.08
C PRO A 587 40.83 -1.18 -6.51
N VAL A 588 40.95 -2.35 -7.14
CA VAL A 588 41.87 -3.47 -6.81
C VAL A 588 43.35 -3.13 -7.13
N PRO A 589 44.30 -3.93 -6.63
CA PRO A 589 44.98 -4.86 -7.55
C PRO A 589 45.17 -6.30 -7.04
N ALA A 590 45.44 -7.20 -7.98
CA ALA A 590 45.36 -8.66 -7.88
C ALA A 590 46.51 -9.36 -7.12
N GLU A 591 46.30 -10.62 -6.70
CA GLU A 591 47.16 -11.74 -7.16
C GLU A 591 46.60 -13.17 -6.90
N VAL A 592 46.92 -14.06 -7.87
CA VAL A 592 47.06 -15.54 -7.88
C VAL A 592 45.97 -16.48 -7.29
N ALA A 593 45.61 -17.49 -8.09
CA ALA A 593 44.70 -18.60 -7.76
C ALA A 593 45.42 -19.97 -7.70
N SER A 594 44.95 -20.91 -6.86
CA SER A 594 44.87 -22.39 -7.12
C SER A 594 44.45 -23.19 -5.85
N PRO A 595 43.94 -24.44 -5.98
CA PRO A 595 42.83 -24.90 -5.11
C PRO A 595 43.15 -26.22 -4.31
N PRO A 596 42.23 -27.10 -3.87
CA PRO A 596 42.18 -27.48 -2.44
C PRO A 596 42.33 -28.98 -2.14
N ARG A 597 42.51 -29.38 -0.87
CA ARG A 597 42.13 -30.72 -0.38
C ARG A 597 41.83 -30.77 1.14
N PRO A 598 40.93 -31.65 1.62
CA PRO A 598 40.50 -31.68 3.02
C PRO A 598 41.15 -32.80 3.83
N VAL A 599 41.39 -32.58 5.12
CA VAL A 599 41.57 -33.66 6.12
C VAL A 599 40.80 -33.32 7.40
N ARG A 600 40.12 -34.35 7.90
CA ARG A 600 39.25 -34.39 9.08
C ARG A 600 40.06 -34.86 10.30
N ALA A 601 40.08 -34.09 11.38
CA ALA A 601 40.40 -34.60 12.72
C ALA A 601 39.85 -33.69 13.83
N ASN A 602 38.91 -34.19 14.63
CA ASN A 602 38.82 -33.75 16.03
C ASN A 602 39.97 -34.42 16.81
N PRO A 603 40.34 -33.87 17.96
CA PRO A 603 39.93 -34.60 19.16
C PRO A 603 39.16 -33.74 20.16
N SER A 604 38.32 -34.43 20.91
CA SER A 604 37.65 -33.93 22.12
C SER A 604 38.65 -33.60 23.21
N ASP A 605 38.26 -32.70 24.13
CA ASP A 605 38.56 -32.93 25.54
C ASP A 605 37.28 -32.82 26.40
N LYS A 606 37.29 -33.48 27.55
CA LYS A 606 36.11 -33.67 28.42
C LYS A 606 36.27 -32.96 29.75
N SER A 607 35.16 -32.43 30.26
CA SER A 607 34.84 -32.33 31.69
C SER A 607 33.34 -32.05 31.78
N GLU A 608 32.45 -33.04 31.92
CA GLU A 608 32.15 -33.84 33.13
C GLU A 608 31.74 -33.00 34.36
N GLY A 609 30.46 -32.60 34.36
CA GLY A 609 29.71 -32.17 35.54
C GLY A 609 28.38 -32.91 35.59
N HIS A 610 28.37 -34.13 36.13
CA HIS A 610 27.17 -34.96 36.28
C HIS A 610 26.27 -34.46 37.41
N GLN A 611 24.95 -34.37 37.18
CA GLN A 611 24.01 -35.12 38.01
C GLN A 611 22.76 -35.54 37.22
N LYS A 612 22.34 -36.78 37.46
CA LYS A 612 21.19 -37.47 36.84
C LYS A 612 20.10 -37.64 37.88
N THR A 613 18.85 -37.69 37.42
CA THR A 613 17.87 -38.78 37.70
C THR A 613 16.71 -38.61 36.69
N THR A 614 16.61 -39.43 35.62
CA THR A 614 15.85 -40.71 35.50
C THR A 614 14.33 -40.58 35.64
N GLY A 615 13.47 -41.14 34.78
CA GLY A 615 13.66 -42.11 33.67
C GLY A 615 12.79 -41.79 32.43
N LYS A 616 13.09 -42.36 31.25
CA LYS A 616 12.57 -43.64 30.70
C LYS A 616 11.02 -43.66 30.57
N ALA A 617 10.42 -44.02 29.41
CA ALA A 617 10.95 -44.39 28.10
C ALA A 617 9.83 -44.40 27.01
N ALA A 618 10.24 -44.78 25.78
CA ALA A 618 9.43 -45.28 24.65
C ALA A 618 8.74 -44.26 23.71
N LEU A 619 9.28 -44.18 22.49
CA LEU A 619 8.58 -43.66 21.32
C LEU A 619 7.35 -44.52 20.98
N LYS A 620 6.26 -43.88 20.54
CA LYS A 620 5.34 -44.45 19.54
C LYS A 620 5.00 -43.41 18.48
N LYS A 621 5.09 -43.82 17.22
CA LYS A 621 4.52 -43.11 16.07
C LYS A 621 3.02 -43.40 16.01
N ALA A 622 2.19 -42.38 15.84
CA ALA A 622 0.88 -42.43 15.20
C ALA A 622 0.57 -40.99 14.71
N LEU A 623 0.53 -40.71 13.41
CA LEU A 623 -0.57 -40.98 12.45
C LEU A 623 -1.78 -40.05 12.69
N LEU A 624 -1.89 -39.03 11.83
CA LEU A 624 -3.07 -38.17 11.70
C LEU A 624 -4.27 -38.99 11.18
N PRO A 625 -5.50 -38.73 11.66
CA PRO A 625 -6.71 -39.07 10.92
C PRO A 625 -7.19 -37.87 10.09
N ASN A 626 -7.13 -38.01 8.76
CA ASN A 626 -8.05 -37.27 7.89
C ASN A 626 -9.47 -37.77 8.17
N LEU A 627 -10.43 -36.86 8.34
CA LEU A 627 -11.86 -37.17 8.25
C LEU A 627 -12.54 -36.18 7.30
N SER A 628 -12.52 -36.53 6.02
CA SER A 628 -13.39 -35.97 5.01
C SER A 628 -14.78 -36.63 5.07
N GLY A 629 -15.81 -35.80 4.99
CA GLY A 629 -17.16 -36.20 4.61
C GLY A 629 -18.13 -36.54 5.75
N ILE A 630 -19.25 -35.80 5.78
CA ILE A 630 -20.60 -36.36 5.85
C ILE A 630 -21.52 -35.41 5.06
N PHE A 631 -22.23 -35.96 4.08
CA PHE A 631 -23.30 -35.27 3.36
C PHE A 631 -24.61 -35.37 4.15
N HIS A 632 -25.28 -34.25 4.41
CA HIS A 632 -26.73 -34.26 4.67
C HIS A 632 -27.48 -33.39 3.65
N ARG A 633 -27.81 -34.04 2.52
CA ARG A 633 -28.65 -33.50 1.45
C ARG A 633 -30.12 -33.46 1.89
N LYS A 634 -30.63 -32.31 2.32
CA LYS A 634 -32.07 -32.12 2.55
C LYS A 634 -32.77 -31.85 1.22
N LYS A 635 -33.79 -32.66 0.89
CA LYS A 635 -34.69 -32.43 -0.25
C LYS A 635 -35.63 -31.25 0.07
N SER A 636 -35.81 -30.37 -0.89
CA SER A 636 -37.09 -29.69 -1.12
C SER A 636 -37.40 -29.77 -2.62
N GLN A 637 -38.67 -30.06 -2.93
CA GLN A 637 -39.21 -30.27 -4.25
C GLN A 637 -40.30 -29.21 -4.44
N VAL A 638 -40.14 -28.34 -5.43
CA VAL A 638 -41.21 -27.50 -6.00
C VAL A 638 -40.95 -27.40 -7.50
N ASP A 639 -42.01 -27.59 -8.28
CA ASP A 639 -41.98 -27.65 -9.74
C ASP A 639 -41.80 -26.28 -10.40
N GLY A 640 -41.22 -26.27 -11.61
CA GLY A 640 -40.92 -25.05 -12.36
C GLY A 640 -40.36 -25.32 -13.76
N SER A 641 -41.15 -25.98 -14.61
CA SER A 641 -40.88 -26.12 -16.07
C SER A 641 -40.70 -24.72 -16.71
N SER A 642 -39.75 -24.46 -17.63
CA SER A 642 -39.68 -25.01 -18.99
C SER A 642 -38.36 -24.62 -19.73
N PRO A 643 -38.04 -25.18 -20.92
CA PRO A 643 -36.69 -25.17 -21.51
C PRO A 643 -36.53 -24.33 -22.80
N SER A 644 -35.29 -23.98 -23.18
CA SER A 644 -34.91 -23.80 -24.61
C SER A 644 -33.38 -23.75 -24.92
N TYR A 645 -32.97 -24.64 -25.83
CA TYR A 645 -31.99 -24.48 -26.94
C TYR A 645 -30.62 -23.78 -26.79
N LEU A 646 -29.57 -24.60 -26.95
CA LEU A 646 -28.45 -24.38 -27.90
C LEU A 646 -28.69 -25.34 -29.10
N PRO A 647 -28.27 -25.05 -30.36
CA PRO A 647 -26.85 -25.18 -30.77
C PRO A 647 -26.39 -24.22 -31.91
N GLY A 648 -25.07 -24.11 -32.14
CA GLY A 648 -24.54 -23.16 -33.14
C GLY A 648 -23.09 -23.31 -33.62
N GLU A 649 -22.46 -24.49 -33.55
CA GLU A 649 -21.18 -24.76 -34.25
C GLU A 649 -21.38 -25.80 -35.36
N ARG A 650 -20.85 -25.52 -36.55
CA ARG A 650 -20.43 -26.54 -37.53
C ARG A 650 -19.19 -26.07 -38.32
N PRO A 651 -18.34 -27.01 -38.78
CA PRO A 651 -16.99 -26.70 -39.25
C PRO A 651 -16.92 -26.49 -40.78
N ALA A 652 -15.70 -26.21 -41.25
CA ALA A 652 -15.28 -26.14 -42.65
C ALA A 652 -15.97 -27.18 -43.57
N VAL A 653 -16.54 -26.74 -44.68
CA VAL A 653 -15.84 -26.30 -45.92
C VAL A 653 -16.62 -25.15 -46.56
#